data_AF-A0A8H6PW41-F1
#
_entry.id   AF-A0A8H6PW41-F1
#
_cell.length_a   1.000
_cell.length_b   1.000
_cell.length_c   1.000
_cell.angle_alpha   90.00
_cell.angle_beta   90.00
_cell.angle_gamma   90.00
#
_symmetry.space_group_name_H-M   'P 1'
#
loop_
_entity.id
_entity.type
_entity.pdbx_description
1 polymer ?
#
loop_
_entity_poly.entity_id
_entity_poly.type
_entity_poly.pdbx_seq_one_letter_code
_entity_poly.pdbx_strand_id
1 'polypeptide(L)'
;MATILQTGFLGDIRGKTHDGVSQFLGIQYATLEDRFADAKLVEQRDGSILDASKDGPTALSPSFGCDFELGHIQHSLPKKELPQSDLNCLNLNITVPAGTSAASKLPVFLFIHGGGLVLGANSWPQFDYARFVKLSVEKNLPIVAVSMNYRLGAFGFLTSDELRRAGYKANNGLRDQKVAMKWVQKHIADFGGDPDNVTLAGMSAGGACVTYHLDSDEQLFKRAIVMSGTCLLIQPLPYDLHEQNYQQAIAALGLADASPEERIKVLLETPGEDLVAKIPPAVLAVPAIDGDMVSAAVTYAQVADKGSNFPRGKQWCEGLMIGDAQMDASIMAFLMAHTKKDCATKFVTAMHTVLSSKSDVAQQILDKYNISKDMTDDEAFPAILNYINDVAFFAPVLTFAKGWRNNVYVYHFNEGNPWDGPWKDRASHILDLAYLCQNFREFMGQDQQQLAITFAEDFFKFCHGVKPWPAVTQNDVEAGFTARVYGPAPNVGQVNGPYNEGTLRRSVLFDHADQVSLDEFAERTIFAMVLGGLLSKHEEEPQRPILLELRSSKIFVIFVVSFATFTDILLYGLIVPVTPTALHERVGLSEDDEQSWTSILLALYGAALLAASRLVALGASTALLCVGTTLGVWIAGRLFQGISAAVVWTVGLALLVDTIEKEALGEAMGYAAMGITLGTMTGPLLGGVIYENGGYYAVFGLAFGIIGLDIFLRLVLIEKKDAMKWLRPGKISTEPVDNATEKQPTDGRVSLPLPTDECDSNSRNEHDVTSNTTPQEDTIRGANQQTPRKRRFGAVRTLLASDRMLVTLWAYFIVSVALTSLDSVLPLFVQDTFGWKQTAQGLIFIPVSVPHLLDPLFGYINDKFPRARRFVVGGAFLTAVPLFVLLRLVTTNSMSQKVVLCVLLALIGLCLAFLIPPLFVEASYVVQEKEAESPGVFGKGGAMALAYGILNSAFAAGSIVGPFLAGFIRESAGWGTMAWVIGLLMGVSAIPILLYLGGPIWRPSERHAESRSAEAAG
;
A
#
# COMPACT_ATOMS: atom_id res chain seq x y z
N MET A 1 -15.18 18.71 30.23
CA MET A 1 -15.15 18.21 31.62
C MET A 1 -15.29 16.70 31.60
N ALA A 2 -14.71 15.97 32.55
CA ALA A 2 -14.95 14.53 32.67
C ALA A 2 -16.38 14.29 33.22
N THR A 3 -17.07 13.27 32.71
CA THR A 3 -18.35 12.80 33.23
C THR A 3 -18.23 11.33 33.61
N ILE A 4 -18.92 10.88 34.66
CA ILE A 4 -18.96 9.48 35.06
C ILE A 4 -20.40 9.01 34.95
N LEU A 5 -20.63 7.99 34.14
CA LEU A 5 -21.89 7.28 34.01
C LEU A 5 -21.80 6.00 34.84
N GLN A 6 -22.77 5.79 35.73
CA GLN A 6 -22.91 4.53 36.45
C GLN A 6 -23.82 3.61 35.63
N THR A 7 -23.34 2.41 35.31
CA THR A 7 -24.10 1.42 34.55
C THR A 7 -24.43 0.22 35.43
N GLY A 8 -25.50 -0.49 35.11
CA GLY A 8 -25.93 -1.66 35.88
C GLY A 8 -24.95 -2.84 35.77
N PHE A 9 -24.34 -3.01 34.59
CA PHE A 9 -23.57 -4.21 34.25
C PHE A 9 -22.13 -3.94 33.78
N LEU A 10 -21.80 -2.71 33.38
CA LEU A 10 -20.48 -2.35 32.82
C LEU A 10 -19.59 -1.56 33.82
N GLY A 11 -20.08 -1.37 35.05
CA GLY A 11 -19.44 -0.55 36.08
C GLY A 11 -19.49 0.95 35.77
N ASP A 12 -18.59 1.73 36.37
CA ASP A 12 -18.52 3.16 36.09
C ASP A 12 -17.80 3.40 34.76
N ILE A 13 -18.35 4.28 33.92
CA ILE A 13 -17.78 4.66 32.62
C ILE A 13 -17.48 6.16 32.65
N ARG A 14 -16.20 6.51 32.49
CA ARG A 14 -15.75 7.89 32.37
C ARG A 14 -15.80 8.33 30.92
N GLY A 15 -16.68 9.28 30.61
CA GLY A 15 -16.77 9.96 29.31
C GLY A 15 -16.20 11.37 29.35
N LYS A 16 -16.40 12.10 28.24
CA LYS A 16 -16.10 13.54 28.13
C LYS A 16 -17.38 14.33 27.83
N THR A 17 -17.53 15.49 28.46
CA THR A 17 -18.64 16.42 28.24
C THR A 17 -18.12 17.75 27.72
N HIS A 18 -18.71 18.23 26.64
CA HIS A 18 -18.44 19.52 25.99
C HIS A 18 -19.66 19.96 25.16
N ASP A 19 -19.83 21.27 24.98
CA ASP A 19 -20.82 21.86 24.06
C ASP A 19 -22.25 21.31 24.17
N GLY A 20 -22.68 20.98 25.38
CA GLY A 20 -24.04 20.47 25.65
C GLY A 20 -24.24 18.98 25.37
N VAL A 21 -23.18 18.21 25.08
CA VAL A 21 -23.23 16.76 24.86
C VAL A 21 -22.17 16.02 25.68
N SER A 22 -22.45 14.75 25.99
CA SER A 22 -21.53 13.79 26.61
C SER A 22 -21.19 12.68 25.61
N GLN A 23 -19.91 12.35 25.48
CA GLN A 23 -19.40 11.30 24.61
C GLN A 23 -18.69 10.21 25.42
N PHE A 24 -19.00 8.96 25.08
CA PHE A 24 -18.38 7.75 25.59
C PHE A 24 -17.84 6.97 24.39
N LEU A 25 -16.53 6.94 24.24
CA LEU A 25 -15.83 6.47 23.05
C LEU A 25 -15.12 5.15 23.33
N GLY A 26 -15.00 4.29 22.31
CA GLY A 26 -14.24 3.05 22.39
C GLY A 26 -14.81 2.00 23.35
N ILE A 27 -16.12 2.00 23.61
CA ILE A 27 -16.76 1.00 24.48
C ILE A 27 -16.79 -0.35 23.76
N GLN A 28 -16.05 -1.35 24.25
CA GLN A 28 -16.07 -2.68 23.65
C GLN A 28 -17.44 -3.34 23.80
N TYR A 29 -18.02 -3.78 22.68
CA TYR A 29 -19.30 -4.50 22.67
C TYR A 29 -19.12 -6.02 22.56
N ALA A 30 -17.96 -6.48 22.09
CA ALA A 30 -17.66 -7.90 21.94
C ALA A 30 -16.17 -8.19 22.12
N THR A 31 -15.87 -9.43 22.48
CA THR A 31 -14.52 -10.00 22.49
C THR A 31 -14.38 -11.06 21.41
N LEU A 32 -13.13 -11.28 20.98
CA LEU A 32 -12.76 -12.26 19.98
C LEU A 32 -11.71 -13.20 20.58
N GLU A 33 -11.92 -14.51 20.38
CA GLU A 33 -10.95 -15.53 20.76
C GLU A 33 -9.73 -15.51 19.83
N ASP A 34 -10.01 -15.36 18.53
CA ASP A 34 -9.06 -15.03 17.49
C ASP A 34 -9.76 -14.18 16.42
N ARG A 35 -9.02 -13.73 15.40
CA ARG A 35 -9.51 -12.79 14.38
C ARG A 35 -10.64 -13.32 13.48
N PHE A 36 -10.81 -14.64 13.37
CA PHE A 36 -11.87 -15.26 12.57
C PHE A 36 -12.99 -15.87 13.42
N ALA A 37 -12.81 -15.94 14.74
CA ALA A 37 -13.82 -16.42 15.67
C ALA A 37 -15.11 -15.59 15.65
N ASP A 38 -16.22 -16.20 16.06
CA ASP A 38 -17.47 -15.48 16.30
C ASP A 38 -17.28 -14.44 17.44
N ALA A 39 -17.89 -13.26 17.28
CA ALA A 39 -17.89 -12.23 18.30
C ALA A 39 -18.71 -12.65 19.53
N LYS A 40 -18.09 -12.63 20.71
CA LYS A 40 -18.75 -12.93 22.00
C LYS A 40 -19.18 -11.62 22.66
N LEU A 41 -20.48 -11.45 22.89
CA LEU A 41 -21.06 -10.25 23.50
C LEU A 41 -20.42 -9.94 24.87
N VAL A 42 -20.01 -8.70 25.08
CA VAL A 42 -19.61 -8.21 26.41
C VAL A 42 -20.88 -7.91 27.22
N GLU A 43 -21.26 -8.86 28.06
CA GLU A 43 -22.45 -8.74 28.90
C GLU A 43 -22.21 -7.94 30.18
N GLN A 44 -21.02 -8.10 30.77
CA GLN A 44 -20.61 -7.47 32.02
C GLN A 44 -19.13 -7.11 31.94
N ARG A 45 -18.70 -6.14 32.74
CA ARG A 45 -17.29 -5.73 32.82
C ARG A 45 -16.81 -5.72 34.27
N ASP A 46 -15.67 -6.37 34.49
CA ASP A 46 -14.98 -6.34 35.77
C ASP A 46 -14.12 -5.06 35.95
N GLY A 47 -14.00 -4.58 37.19
CA GLY A 47 -13.14 -3.45 37.56
C GLY A 47 -13.87 -2.10 37.69
N SER A 48 -13.25 -1.14 38.39
CA SER A 48 -13.94 0.05 38.88
C SER A 48 -14.39 1.03 37.80
N ILE A 49 -13.48 1.56 36.96
CA ILE A 49 -13.81 2.62 35.99
C ILE A 49 -13.23 2.33 34.60
N LEU A 50 -14.09 2.35 33.55
CA LEU A 50 -13.69 2.33 32.14
C LEU A 50 -13.43 3.77 31.65
N ASP A 51 -12.24 4.04 31.08
CA ASP A 51 -11.93 5.33 30.46
C ASP A 51 -12.44 5.37 29.00
N ALA A 52 -13.70 5.75 28.82
CA ALA A 52 -14.34 5.99 27.52
C ALA A 52 -14.24 7.48 27.10
N SER A 53 -13.21 8.21 27.55
CA SER A 53 -12.95 9.57 27.07
C SER A 53 -12.15 9.62 25.76
N LYS A 54 -11.67 8.46 25.30
CA LYS A 54 -10.77 8.29 24.14
C LYS A 54 -11.34 7.26 23.18
N ASP A 55 -11.09 7.47 21.90
CA ASP A 55 -11.46 6.51 20.86
C ASP A 55 -10.78 5.15 21.07
N GLY A 56 -11.51 4.08 20.76
CA GLY A 56 -10.99 2.72 20.71
C GLY A 56 -10.14 2.47 19.45
N PRO A 57 -9.47 1.33 19.36
CA PRO A 57 -8.77 0.94 18.14
C PRO A 57 -9.77 0.74 17.00
N THR A 58 -9.33 1.03 15.78
CA THR A 58 -10.12 0.86 14.55
C THR A 58 -9.95 -0.56 13.98
N ALA A 59 -10.86 -1.00 13.12
CA ALA A 59 -10.70 -2.27 12.43
C ALA A 59 -9.54 -2.22 11.43
N LEU A 60 -8.92 -3.38 11.19
CA LEU A 60 -7.86 -3.49 10.19
C LEU A 60 -8.39 -3.11 8.80
N SER A 61 -7.75 -2.12 8.20
CA SER A 61 -8.11 -1.56 6.90
C SER A 61 -6.92 -0.81 6.28
N PRO A 62 -6.90 -0.54 4.97
CA PRO A 62 -5.82 0.22 4.35
C PRO A 62 -5.60 1.58 5.03
N SER A 63 -4.35 1.93 5.33
CA SER A 63 -3.99 3.13 6.11
C SER A 63 -4.40 4.45 5.46
N PHE A 64 -4.67 4.45 4.15
CA PHE A 64 -5.15 5.60 3.40
C PHE A 64 -6.68 5.75 3.39
N GLY A 65 -7.44 4.85 4.03
CA GLY A 65 -8.90 4.77 3.89
C GLY A 65 -9.65 6.05 4.28
N CYS A 66 -9.25 6.72 5.37
CA CYS A 66 -9.86 7.98 5.79
C CYS A 66 -9.57 9.11 4.78
N ASP A 67 -8.32 9.21 4.32
CA ASP A 67 -7.92 10.23 3.33
C ASP A 67 -8.62 9.99 1.99
N PHE A 68 -8.87 8.73 1.61
CA PHE A 68 -9.61 8.37 0.41
C PHE A 68 -11.05 8.88 0.46
N GLU A 69 -11.76 8.65 1.58
CA GLU A 69 -13.15 9.10 1.72
C GLU A 69 -13.26 10.63 1.81
N LEU A 70 -12.36 11.29 2.54
CA LEU A 70 -12.28 12.77 2.59
C LEU A 70 -11.92 13.36 1.21
N GLY A 71 -11.05 12.70 0.46
CA GLY A 71 -10.73 13.07 -0.92
C GLY A 71 -11.94 13.00 -1.84
N HIS A 72 -12.83 12.03 -1.62
CA HIS A 72 -14.10 11.91 -2.34
C HIS A 72 -15.12 12.99 -1.96
N ILE A 73 -15.15 13.38 -0.68
CA ILE A 73 -15.89 14.58 -0.21
C ILE A 73 -15.30 15.85 -0.83
N GLN A 74 -14.03 15.84 -1.25
CA GLN A 74 -13.25 16.98 -1.77
C GLN A 74 -12.90 18.02 -0.70
N HIS A 75 -12.97 17.64 0.57
CA HIS A 75 -12.54 18.48 1.68
C HIS A 75 -12.03 17.62 2.84
N SER A 76 -10.98 18.09 3.50
CA SER A 76 -10.35 17.39 4.62
C SER A 76 -10.84 17.89 5.97
N LEU A 77 -10.85 17.00 6.97
CA LEU A 77 -10.97 17.34 8.39
C LEU A 77 -9.73 16.83 9.14
N PRO A 78 -9.39 17.40 10.30
CA PRO A 78 -8.30 16.88 11.13
C PRO A 78 -8.56 15.42 11.55
N LYS A 79 -7.75 14.50 11.05
CA LYS A 79 -7.87 13.07 11.38
C LYS A 79 -7.13 12.72 12.68
N LYS A 80 -7.64 11.69 13.36
CA LYS A 80 -7.00 11.10 14.53
C LYS A 80 -6.12 9.93 14.09
N GLU A 81 -4.87 9.91 14.54
CA GLU A 81 -3.99 8.74 14.38
C GLU A 81 -4.32 7.72 15.48
N LEU A 82 -5.05 6.67 15.12
CA LEU A 82 -5.50 5.63 16.03
C LEU A 82 -4.91 4.27 15.66
N PRO A 83 -4.59 3.42 16.65
CA PRO A 83 -4.16 2.06 16.35
C PRO A 83 -5.28 1.27 15.66
N GLN A 84 -4.89 0.37 14.75
CA GLN A 84 -5.78 -0.67 14.25
C GLN A 84 -5.62 -1.94 15.09
N SER A 85 -6.66 -2.77 15.18
CA SER A 85 -6.60 -4.07 15.84
C SER A 85 -7.57 -5.06 15.21
N ASP A 86 -7.14 -6.30 15.04
CA ASP A 86 -7.99 -7.44 14.67
C ASP A 86 -8.81 -8.00 15.84
N LEU A 87 -8.32 -7.88 17.08
CA LEU A 87 -8.97 -8.46 18.26
C LEU A 87 -9.75 -7.46 19.10
N ASN A 88 -9.35 -6.18 19.10
CA ASN A 88 -9.92 -5.15 19.99
C ASN A 88 -10.77 -4.10 19.26
N CYS A 89 -10.97 -4.22 17.95
CA CYS A 89 -11.69 -3.22 17.16
C CYS A 89 -13.21 -3.22 17.37
N LEU A 90 -13.79 -4.25 18.00
CA LEU A 90 -15.24 -4.36 18.22
C LEU A 90 -15.73 -3.42 19.33
N ASN A 91 -15.80 -2.13 19.01
CA ASN A 91 -16.18 -1.06 19.93
C ASN A 91 -17.21 -0.08 19.34
N LEU A 92 -17.87 0.67 20.24
CA LEU A 92 -18.88 1.68 19.98
C LEU A 92 -18.41 3.06 20.45
N ASN A 93 -18.88 4.09 19.73
CA ASN A 93 -18.88 5.47 20.19
C ASN A 93 -20.32 5.91 20.43
N ILE A 94 -20.62 6.42 21.62
CA ILE A 94 -21.95 6.83 22.06
C ILE A 94 -21.91 8.33 22.39
N THR A 95 -22.79 9.10 21.77
CA THR A 95 -22.98 10.53 22.05
C THR A 95 -24.41 10.77 22.53
N VAL A 96 -24.54 11.46 23.66
CA VAL A 96 -25.84 11.75 24.31
C VAL A 96 -25.93 13.24 24.67
N PRO A 97 -27.14 13.83 24.79
CA PRO A 97 -27.31 15.16 25.36
C PRO A 97 -26.74 15.22 26.79
N ALA A 98 -26.09 16.31 27.17
CA ALA A 98 -25.55 16.47 28.51
C ALA A 98 -26.68 16.44 29.55
N GLY A 99 -26.48 15.73 30.66
CA GLY A 99 -27.51 15.57 31.71
C GLY A 99 -28.53 14.47 31.44
N THR A 100 -28.39 13.71 30.35
CA THR A 100 -29.19 12.50 30.07
C THR A 100 -28.99 11.48 31.19
N SER A 101 -30.08 10.79 31.55
CA SER A 101 -30.09 9.70 32.55
C SER A 101 -30.85 8.50 32.00
N ALA A 102 -30.79 7.35 32.69
CA ALA A 102 -31.55 6.16 32.29
C ALA A 102 -33.08 6.39 32.20
N ALA A 103 -33.61 7.42 32.88
CA ALA A 103 -35.02 7.78 32.80
C ALA A 103 -35.41 8.55 31.52
N SER A 104 -34.43 9.05 30.75
CA SER A 104 -34.68 9.93 29.60
C SER A 104 -35.35 9.24 28.41
N LYS A 105 -35.09 7.94 28.19
CA LYS A 105 -35.69 7.11 27.12
C LYS A 105 -35.71 7.79 25.74
N LEU A 106 -34.57 8.27 25.29
CA LEU A 106 -34.42 8.97 24.01
C LEU A 106 -34.34 7.98 22.83
N PRO A 107 -34.87 8.31 21.64
CA PRO A 107 -34.65 7.49 20.45
C PRO A 107 -33.17 7.30 20.15
N VAL A 108 -32.79 6.10 19.70
CA VAL A 108 -31.40 5.74 19.41
C VAL A 108 -31.16 5.72 17.91
N PHE A 109 -30.29 6.58 17.41
CA PHE A 109 -29.75 6.54 16.05
C PHE A 109 -28.48 5.67 16.05
N LEU A 110 -28.58 4.43 15.55
CA LEU A 110 -27.48 3.48 15.50
C LEU A 110 -26.92 3.39 14.08
N PHE A 111 -25.67 3.81 13.88
CA PHE A 111 -25.08 3.97 12.56
C PHE A 111 -24.02 2.91 12.23
N ILE A 112 -24.16 2.32 11.04
CA ILE A 112 -23.18 1.44 10.39
C ILE A 112 -22.46 2.22 9.29
N HIS A 113 -21.14 2.38 9.43
CA HIS A 113 -20.34 3.09 8.43
C HIS A 113 -20.19 2.32 7.12
N GLY A 114 -20.00 3.06 6.03
CA GLY A 114 -19.70 2.54 4.69
C GLY A 114 -18.24 2.12 4.51
N GLY A 115 -17.77 2.17 3.26
CA GLY A 115 -16.38 1.85 2.89
C GLY A 115 -16.20 0.50 2.18
N GLY A 116 -17.20 0.06 1.42
CA GLY A 116 -17.10 -1.14 0.57
C GLY A 116 -16.79 -2.43 1.33
N LEU A 117 -17.08 -2.49 2.64
CA LEU A 117 -16.72 -3.57 3.55
C LEU A 117 -15.21 -3.79 3.73
N VAL A 118 -14.35 -2.88 3.26
CA VAL A 118 -12.87 -3.00 3.31
C VAL A 118 -12.19 -1.87 4.08
N LEU A 119 -12.86 -0.74 4.27
CA LEU A 119 -12.37 0.42 5.02
C LEU A 119 -13.53 1.06 5.81
N GLY A 120 -13.19 1.96 6.73
CA GLY A 120 -14.14 2.69 7.56
C GLY A 120 -13.83 2.52 9.05
N ALA A 121 -14.19 3.53 9.84
CA ALA A 121 -14.18 3.43 11.30
C ALA A 121 -15.15 4.43 11.94
N ASN A 122 -15.72 4.05 13.09
CA ASN A 122 -16.64 4.88 13.88
C ASN A 122 -16.02 6.17 14.46
N SER A 123 -14.70 6.31 14.38
CA SER A 123 -13.90 7.40 14.96
C SER A 123 -13.40 8.40 13.92
N TRP A 124 -13.73 8.21 12.64
CA TRP A 124 -13.38 9.13 11.57
C TRP A 124 -14.06 10.49 11.75
N PRO A 125 -13.36 11.60 11.44
CA PRO A 125 -13.80 12.95 11.81
C PRO A 125 -15.13 13.37 11.17
N GLN A 126 -15.45 12.87 9.98
CA GLN A 126 -16.74 13.10 9.32
C GLN A 126 -17.91 12.43 10.05
N PHE A 127 -17.65 11.44 10.92
CA PHE A 127 -18.65 10.69 11.69
C PHE A 127 -18.69 11.07 13.18
N ASP A 128 -18.12 12.22 13.58
CA ASP A 128 -18.30 12.71 14.95
C ASP A 128 -19.74 13.22 15.14
N TYR A 129 -20.50 12.54 16.01
CA TYR A 129 -21.91 12.85 16.25
C TYR A 129 -22.15 13.94 17.29
N ALA A 130 -21.10 14.57 17.85
CA ALA A 130 -21.25 15.65 18.83
C ALA A 130 -22.18 16.76 18.34
N ARG A 131 -21.96 17.25 17.12
CA ARG A 131 -22.75 18.34 16.52
C ARG A 131 -24.14 17.89 16.10
N PHE A 132 -24.27 16.67 15.59
CA PHE A 132 -25.54 16.07 15.23
C PHE A 132 -26.48 15.95 16.44
N VAL A 133 -25.97 15.40 17.55
CA VAL A 133 -26.76 15.26 18.80
C VAL A 133 -27.07 16.63 19.40
N LYS A 134 -26.11 17.56 19.39
CA LYS A 134 -26.36 18.94 19.83
C LYS A 134 -27.50 19.59 19.05
N LEU A 135 -27.46 19.50 17.71
CA LEU A 135 -28.51 20.04 16.84
C LEU A 135 -29.88 19.40 17.14
N SER A 136 -29.92 18.11 17.46
CA SER A 136 -31.17 17.43 17.83
C SER A 136 -31.85 18.06 19.06
N VAL A 137 -31.06 18.49 20.05
CA VAL A 137 -31.55 19.21 21.23
C VAL A 137 -32.05 20.61 20.84
N GLU A 138 -31.29 21.34 20.03
CA GLU A 138 -31.68 22.66 19.51
C GLU A 138 -33.00 22.62 18.72
N LYS A 139 -33.31 21.47 18.11
CA LYS A 139 -34.56 21.20 17.38
C LYS A 139 -35.69 20.61 18.23
N ASN A 140 -35.51 20.51 19.55
CA ASN A 140 -36.46 19.86 20.46
C ASN A 140 -36.80 18.41 20.06
N LEU A 141 -35.86 17.71 19.44
CA LEU A 141 -35.96 16.31 19.02
C LEU A 141 -34.71 15.55 19.50
N PRO A 142 -34.40 15.54 20.82
CA PRO A 142 -33.17 14.95 21.34
C PRO A 142 -33.06 13.46 20.99
N ILE A 143 -31.86 13.01 20.61
CA ILE A 143 -31.55 11.61 20.31
C ILE A 143 -30.26 11.17 20.98
N VAL A 144 -30.08 9.84 21.11
CA VAL A 144 -28.79 9.21 21.39
C VAL A 144 -28.20 8.71 20.07
N ALA A 145 -26.96 9.08 19.77
CA ALA A 145 -26.26 8.60 18.57
C ALA A 145 -25.21 7.56 18.95
N VAL A 146 -25.21 6.42 18.25
CA VAL A 146 -24.28 5.31 18.46
C VAL A 146 -23.65 4.95 17.12
N SER A 147 -22.32 4.83 17.06
CA SER A 147 -21.61 4.33 15.88
C SER A 147 -20.70 3.16 16.23
N MET A 148 -20.68 2.15 15.37
CA MET A 148 -19.97 0.89 15.61
C MET A 148 -18.80 0.68 14.66
N ASN A 149 -17.74 0.05 15.14
CA ASN A 149 -16.77 -0.65 14.30
C ASN A 149 -17.20 -2.12 14.13
N TYR A 150 -16.84 -2.73 13.01
CA TYR A 150 -17.03 -4.16 12.72
C TYR A 150 -15.82 -4.65 11.90
N ARG A 151 -15.57 -5.97 11.85
CA ARG A 151 -14.46 -6.50 11.04
C ARG A 151 -14.70 -6.26 9.55
N LEU A 152 -13.63 -5.87 8.86
CA LEU A 152 -13.60 -5.51 7.44
C LEU A 152 -12.70 -6.47 6.65
N GLY A 153 -12.78 -6.39 5.33
CA GLY A 153 -11.93 -7.12 4.38
C GLY A 153 -11.95 -8.62 4.64
N ALA A 154 -10.77 -9.24 4.61
CA ALA A 154 -10.62 -10.67 4.84
C ALA A 154 -11.13 -11.09 6.24
N PHE A 155 -10.92 -10.28 7.27
CA PHE A 155 -11.33 -10.61 8.65
C PHE A 155 -12.85 -10.65 8.83
N GLY A 156 -13.56 -9.81 8.06
CA GLY A 156 -15.02 -9.74 8.09
C GLY A 156 -15.72 -10.71 7.14
N PHE A 157 -15.10 -11.05 6.01
CA PHE A 157 -15.82 -11.67 4.88
C PHE A 157 -15.09 -12.81 4.17
N LEU A 158 -13.84 -13.12 4.51
CA LEU A 158 -13.15 -14.30 3.95
C LEU A 158 -13.77 -15.58 4.49
N THR A 159 -14.15 -16.50 3.61
CA THR A 159 -14.63 -17.83 4.00
C THR A 159 -14.23 -18.86 2.95
N SER A 160 -14.07 -20.10 3.38
CA SER A 160 -13.78 -21.26 2.55
C SER A 160 -14.27 -22.51 3.25
N ASP A 161 -14.30 -23.63 2.54
CA ASP A 161 -14.66 -24.91 3.14
C ASP A 161 -13.69 -25.29 4.28
N GLU A 162 -12.39 -25.00 4.13
CA GLU A 162 -11.41 -25.24 5.19
C GLU A 162 -11.62 -24.38 6.44
N LEU A 163 -11.89 -23.07 6.28
CA LEU A 163 -12.20 -22.19 7.41
C LEU A 163 -13.46 -22.64 8.15
N ARG A 164 -14.51 -23.04 7.41
CA ARG A 164 -15.77 -23.51 8.00
C ARG A 164 -15.60 -24.83 8.73
N ARG A 165 -14.82 -25.78 8.21
CA ARG A 165 -14.51 -27.04 8.92
C ARG A 165 -13.68 -26.82 10.18
N ALA A 166 -12.84 -25.79 10.20
CA ALA A 166 -12.11 -25.37 11.40
C ALA A 166 -12.96 -24.62 12.43
N GLY A 167 -14.26 -24.41 12.17
CA GLY A 167 -15.21 -23.78 13.08
C GLY A 167 -15.42 -22.28 12.87
N TYR A 168 -14.79 -21.67 11.85
CA TYR A 168 -14.98 -20.26 11.52
C TYR A 168 -16.18 -20.05 10.61
N LYS A 169 -17.18 -19.30 11.08
CA LYS A 169 -18.37 -18.97 10.29
C LYS A 169 -18.07 -17.91 9.25
N ALA A 170 -18.87 -17.89 8.19
CA ALA A 170 -18.86 -16.80 7.22
C ALA A 170 -19.55 -15.54 7.80
N ASN A 171 -19.39 -14.41 7.11
CA ASN A 171 -20.08 -13.16 7.42
C ASN A 171 -19.74 -12.55 8.80
N ASN A 172 -18.51 -12.71 9.27
CA ASN A 172 -18.03 -12.14 10.53
C ASN A 172 -18.36 -10.64 10.68
N GLY A 173 -18.19 -9.83 9.63
CA GLY A 173 -18.54 -8.41 9.67
C GLY A 173 -20.04 -8.16 9.94
N LEU A 174 -20.95 -8.95 9.35
CA LEU A 174 -22.39 -8.85 9.64
C LEU A 174 -22.73 -9.41 11.03
N ARG A 175 -22.04 -10.47 11.46
CA ARG A 175 -22.22 -11.06 12.80
C ARG A 175 -21.80 -10.06 13.89
N ASP A 176 -20.68 -9.37 13.69
CA ASP A 176 -20.21 -8.31 14.57
C ASP A 176 -21.27 -7.21 14.74
N GLN A 177 -21.86 -6.75 13.63
CA GLN A 177 -22.95 -5.76 13.65
C GLN A 177 -24.19 -6.29 14.39
N LYS A 178 -24.57 -7.57 14.22
CA LYS A 178 -25.65 -8.19 14.96
C LYS A 178 -25.37 -8.21 16.47
N VAL A 179 -24.14 -8.52 16.87
CA VAL A 179 -23.72 -8.50 18.28
C VAL A 179 -23.69 -7.06 18.84
N ALA A 180 -23.26 -6.08 18.05
CA ALA A 180 -23.34 -4.66 18.43
C ALA A 180 -24.80 -4.22 18.67
N MET A 181 -25.75 -4.63 17.82
CA MET A 181 -27.17 -4.37 18.04
C MET A 181 -27.72 -5.06 19.29
N LYS A 182 -27.31 -6.32 19.57
CA LYS A 182 -27.65 -7.00 20.84
C LYS A 182 -27.10 -6.26 22.05
N TRP A 183 -25.89 -5.73 21.94
CA TRP A 183 -25.29 -4.91 22.98
C TRP A 183 -26.11 -3.64 23.24
N VAL A 184 -26.52 -2.94 22.17
CA VAL A 184 -27.37 -1.74 22.27
C VAL A 184 -28.69 -2.07 22.95
N GLN A 185 -29.37 -3.15 22.53
CA GLN A 185 -30.60 -3.63 23.16
C GLN A 185 -30.44 -3.87 24.66
N LYS A 186 -29.29 -4.40 25.09
CA LYS A 186 -29.03 -4.73 26.50
C LYS A 186 -28.62 -3.53 27.36
N HIS A 187 -27.84 -2.60 26.80
CA HIS A 187 -27.10 -1.61 27.60
C HIS A 187 -27.44 -0.15 27.32
N ILE A 188 -28.11 0.18 26.21
CA ILE A 188 -28.29 1.59 25.83
C ILE A 188 -29.20 2.38 26.79
N ALA A 189 -30.04 1.67 27.55
CA ALA A 189 -30.88 2.24 28.60
C ALA A 189 -30.06 2.99 29.65
N ASP A 190 -28.87 2.49 30.02
CA ASP A 190 -28.01 3.16 31.00
C ASP A 190 -27.50 4.52 30.48
N PHE A 191 -27.34 4.64 29.16
CA PHE A 191 -26.97 5.90 28.49
C PHE A 191 -28.19 6.82 28.24
N GLY A 192 -29.39 6.40 28.68
CA GLY A 192 -30.65 7.11 28.49
C GLY A 192 -31.29 6.96 27.12
N GLY A 193 -30.82 6.01 26.32
CA GLY A 193 -31.50 5.60 25.08
C GLY A 193 -32.65 4.63 25.36
N ASP A 194 -33.63 4.59 24.47
CA ASP A 194 -34.74 3.64 24.51
C ASP A 194 -34.44 2.42 23.61
N PRO A 195 -34.21 1.23 24.18
CA PRO A 195 -33.95 0.01 23.38
C PRO A 195 -35.14 -0.38 22.51
N ASP A 196 -36.36 0.02 22.88
CA ASP A 196 -37.58 -0.19 22.09
C ASP A 196 -37.78 0.87 21.00
N ASN A 197 -36.83 1.81 20.84
CA ASN A 197 -36.89 2.88 19.85
C ASN A 197 -35.54 3.11 19.16
N VAL A 198 -34.95 2.02 18.68
CA VAL A 198 -33.71 2.03 17.88
C VAL A 198 -34.05 2.21 16.40
N THR A 199 -33.40 3.18 15.77
CA THR A 199 -33.37 3.37 14.32
C THR A 199 -32.00 2.98 13.80
N LEU A 200 -31.94 1.90 13.01
CA LEU A 200 -30.70 1.45 12.38
C LEU A 200 -30.47 2.24 11.09
N ALA A 201 -29.32 2.89 10.98
CA ALA A 201 -28.95 3.73 9.85
C ALA A 201 -27.63 3.25 9.23
N GLY A 202 -27.46 3.43 7.93
CA GLY A 202 -26.20 3.09 7.27
C GLY A 202 -26.03 3.77 5.92
N MET A 203 -24.77 3.98 5.55
CA MET A 203 -24.36 4.64 4.31
C MET A 203 -23.57 3.68 3.42
N SER A 204 -23.83 3.68 2.11
CA SER A 204 -23.09 2.87 1.14
C SER A 204 -23.13 1.37 1.52
N ALA A 205 -21.97 0.74 1.72
CA ALA A 205 -21.87 -0.62 2.25
C ALA A 205 -22.58 -0.81 3.61
N GLY A 206 -22.58 0.21 4.47
CA GLY A 206 -23.35 0.20 5.71
C GLY A 206 -24.86 0.19 5.46
N GLY A 207 -25.34 0.89 4.43
CA GLY A 207 -26.73 0.82 3.98
C GLY A 207 -27.10 -0.57 3.45
N ALA A 208 -26.17 -1.22 2.73
CA ALA A 208 -26.34 -2.62 2.34
C ALA A 208 -26.45 -3.54 3.57
N CYS A 209 -25.60 -3.36 4.58
CA CYS A 209 -25.70 -4.06 5.86
C CYS A 209 -27.06 -3.86 6.55
N VAL A 210 -27.60 -2.64 6.57
CA VAL A 210 -28.96 -2.37 7.10
C VAL A 210 -30.00 -3.25 6.41
N THR A 211 -29.92 -3.38 5.08
CA THR A 211 -30.87 -4.22 4.33
C THR A 211 -30.69 -5.72 4.56
N TYR A 212 -29.47 -6.19 4.87
CA TYR A 212 -29.27 -7.57 5.35
C TYR A 212 -29.87 -7.78 6.73
N HIS A 213 -29.72 -6.83 7.66
CA HIS A 213 -30.31 -6.91 8.99
C HIS A 213 -31.84 -6.77 8.98
N LEU A 214 -32.41 -6.09 7.99
CA LEU A 214 -33.87 -6.11 7.75
C LEU A 214 -34.37 -7.53 7.42
N ASP A 215 -33.55 -8.40 6.85
CA ASP A 215 -33.92 -9.80 6.63
C ASP A 215 -33.64 -10.70 7.84
N SER A 216 -33.19 -10.17 8.97
CA SER A 216 -33.00 -10.96 10.22
C SER A 216 -34.33 -11.48 10.78
N ASP A 217 -34.25 -12.63 11.46
CA ASP A 217 -35.34 -13.18 12.29
C ASP A 217 -35.45 -12.48 13.65
N GLU A 218 -34.34 -11.99 14.16
CA GLU A 218 -34.27 -11.19 15.38
C GLU A 218 -34.52 -9.70 15.06
N GLN A 219 -35.58 -9.15 15.66
CA GLN A 219 -35.99 -7.75 15.49
C GLN A 219 -35.25 -6.85 16.49
N LEU A 220 -34.02 -6.46 16.15
CA LEU A 220 -33.15 -5.68 17.04
C LEU A 220 -33.27 -4.16 16.87
N PHE A 221 -34.17 -3.70 16.00
CA PHE A 221 -34.45 -2.28 15.78
C PHE A 221 -35.88 -2.09 15.28
N LYS A 222 -36.36 -0.85 15.30
CA LYS A 222 -37.75 -0.49 15.00
C LYS A 222 -37.94 0.18 13.65
N ARG A 223 -36.94 0.95 13.20
CA ARG A 223 -36.94 1.70 11.93
C ARG A 223 -35.59 1.58 11.24
N ALA A 224 -35.57 1.75 9.92
CA ALA A 224 -34.36 1.69 9.12
C ALA A 224 -34.15 2.97 8.30
N ILE A 225 -32.90 3.43 8.21
CA ILE A 225 -32.46 4.48 7.30
C ILE A 225 -31.37 3.90 6.39
N VAL A 226 -31.58 3.98 5.08
CA VAL A 226 -30.69 3.41 4.07
C VAL A 226 -30.23 4.53 3.13
N MET A 227 -28.95 4.90 3.22
CA MET A 227 -28.37 5.99 2.45
C MET A 227 -27.45 5.40 1.37
N SER A 228 -27.80 5.61 0.09
CA SER A 228 -26.94 5.33 -1.08
C SER A 228 -26.29 3.93 -1.11
N GLY A 229 -27.00 2.90 -0.65
CA GLY A 229 -26.52 1.52 -0.74
C GLY A 229 -27.48 0.51 -0.15
N THR A 230 -27.70 -0.60 -0.84
CA THR A 230 -28.58 -1.72 -0.43
C THR A 230 -27.90 -3.06 -0.73
N CYS A 231 -28.49 -4.17 -0.30
CA CYS A 231 -28.04 -5.51 -0.68
C CYS A 231 -28.10 -5.75 -2.21
N LEU A 232 -28.87 -4.96 -2.96
CA LEU A 232 -28.89 -5.02 -4.43
C LEU A 232 -27.62 -4.40 -5.06
N LEU A 233 -26.93 -3.52 -4.34
CA LEU A 233 -25.62 -2.98 -4.73
C LEU A 233 -24.48 -3.92 -4.33
N ILE A 234 -24.51 -4.44 -3.10
CA ILE A 234 -23.51 -5.39 -2.58
C ILE A 234 -24.18 -6.75 -2.41
N GLN A 235 -24.28 -7.48 -3.51
CA GLN A 235 -24.89 -8.81 -3.56
C GLN A 235 -24.02 -9.86 -2.84
N PRO A 236 -24.65 -10.87 -2.21
CA PRO A 236 -23.92 -11.95 -1.59
C PRO A 236 -23.45 -12.95 -2.66
N LEU A 237 -22.34 -13.64 -2.39
CA LEU A 237 -21.83 -14.69 -3.29
C LEU A 237 -22.09 -16.09 -2.71
N PRO A 238 -22.33 -17.10 -3.57
CA PRO A 238 -22.34 -18.50 -3.16
C PRO A 238 -20.94 -18.94 -2.70
N TYR A 239 -20.89 -20.03 -1.93
CA TYR A 239 -19.62 -20.54 -1.40
C TYR A 239 -18.59 -20.90 -2.47
N ASP A 240 -19.00 -21.35 -3.66
CA ASP A 240 -18.05 -21.71 -4.72
C ASP A 240 -17.23 -20.50 -5.21
N LEU A 241 -17.83 -19.31 -5.26
CA LEU A 241 -17.10 -18.08 -5.61
C LEU A 241 -16.26 -17.58 -4.43
N HIS A 242 -16.71 -17.80 -3.19
CA HIS A 242 -15.88 -17.55 -2.01
C HIS A 242 -14.66 -18.48 -1.94
N GLU A 243 -14.79 -19.72 -2.39
CA GLU A 243 -13.66 -20.64 -2.50
C GLU A 243 -12.63 -20.12 -3.52
N GLN A 244 -13.07 -19.60 -4.66
CA GLN A 244 -12.17 -18.96 -5.63
C GLN A 244 -11.46 -17.73 -5.03
N ASN A 245 -12.20 -16.87 -4.33
CA ASN A 245 -11.62 -15.71 -3.62
C ASN A 245 -10.59 -16.14 -2.58
N TYR A 246 -10.90 -17.20 -1.83
CA TYR A 246 -10.01 -17.75 -0.83
C TYR A 246 -8.74 -18.33 -1.44
N GLN A 247 -8.85 -19.11 -2.52
CA GLN A 247 -7.66 -19.64 -3.22
C GLN A 247 -6.78 -18.52 -3.78
N GLN A 248 -7.36 -17.41 -4.27
CA GLN A 248 -6.59 -16.24 -4.67
C GLN A 248 -5.87 -15.59 -3.49
N ALA A 249 -6.51 -15.48 -2.32
CA ALA A 249 -5.88 -14.96 -1.11
C ALA A 249 -4.70 -15.87 -0.67
N ILE A 250 -4.91 -17.18 -0.62
CA ILE A 250 -3.88 -18.18 -0.28
C ILE A 250 -2.72 -18.15 -1.26
N ALA A 251 -2.99 -18.06 -2.57
CA ALA A 251 -1.96 -17.93 -3.59
C ALA A 251 -1.14 -16.64 -3.41
N ALA A 252 -1.79 -15.50 -3.15
CA ALA A 252 -1.13 -14.23 -2.89
C ALA A 252 -0.26 -14.23 -1.62
N LEU A 253 -0.65 -15.04 -0.63
CA LEU A 253 0.13 -15.26 0.59
C LEU A 253 1.27 -16.26 0.43
N GLY A 254 1.38 -16.93 -0.73
CA GLY A 254 2.39 -17.95 -1.02
C GLY A 254 2.13 -19.27 -0.31
N LEU A 255 0.85 -19.61 -0.08
CA LEU A 255 0.41 -20.77 0.71
C LEU A 255 -0.32 -21.83 -0.12
N ALA A 256 -0.23 -21.76 -1.45
CA ALA A 256 -0.94 -22.66 -2.36
C ALA A 256 -0.60 -24.14 -2.13
N ASP A 257 0.65 -24.44 -1.78
CA ASP A 257 1.12 -25.82 -1.54
C ASP A 257 1.09 -26.23 -0.06
N ALA A 258 0.67 -25.33 0.85
CA ALA A 258 0.60 -25.60 2.29
C ALA A 258 -0.65 -26.43 2.64
N SER A 259 -0.59 -27.18 3.75
CA SER A 259 -1.76 -27.90 4.26
C SER A 259 -2.84 -26.94 4.77
N PRO A 260 -4.13 -27.33 4.83
CA PRO A 260 -5.19 -26.49 5.39
C PRO A 260 -4.88 -25.99 6.80
N GLU A 261 -4.32 -26.84 7.67
CA GLU A 261 -3.95 -26.46 9.03
C GLU A 261 -2.85 -25.39 9.04
N GLU A 262 -1.86 -25.51 8.15
CA GLU A 262 -0.80 -24.51 8.00
C GLU A 262 -1.34 -23.20 7.41
N ARG A 263 -2.23 -23.25 6.42
CA ARG A 263 -2.90 -22.06 5.85
C ARG A 263 -3.65 -21.29 6.92
N ILE A 264 -4.50 -21.98 7.68
CA ILE A 264 -5.30 -21.39 8.76
C ILE A 264 -4.38 -20.81 9.83
N LYS A 265 -3.34 -21.55 10.25
CA LYS A 265 -2.35 -21.07 11.21
C LYS A 265 -1.68 -19.78 10.72
N VAL A 266 -1.24 -19.73 9.47
CA VAL A 266 -0.62 -18.51 8.90
C VAL A 266 -1.62 -17.36 8.83
N LEU A 267 -2.88 -17.63 8.48
CA LEU A 267 -3.98 -16.67 8.48
C LEU A 267 -4.22 -16.06 9.87
N LEU A 268 -4.10 -16.85 10.93
CA LEU A 268 -4.25 -16.42 12.33
C LEU A 268 -3.01 -15.68 12.86
N GLU A 269 -1.81 -16.17 12.57
CA GLU A 269 -0.56 -15.71 13.19
C GLU A 269 0.11 -14.56 12.44
N THR A 270 -0.13 -14.41 11.13
CA THR A 270 0.45 -13.30 10.34
C THR A 270 -0.04 -11.96 10.90
N PRO A 271 0.79 -10.92 11.05
CA PRO A 271 0.31 -9.58 11.43
C PRO A 271 -0.81 -9.14 10.48
N GLY A 272 -1.92 -8.65 11.05
CA GLY A 272 -3.11 -8.37 10.25
C GLY A 272 -2.88 -7.31 9.18
N GLU A 273 -2.04 -6.32 9.44
CA GLU A 273 -1.63 -5.31 8.45
C GLU A 273 -0.89 -5.92 7.26
N ASP A 274 -0.12 -7.00 7.47
CA ASP A 274 0.55 -7.72 6.38
C ASP A 274 -0.47 -8.48 5.52
N LEU A 275 -1.55 -9.00 6.12
CA LEU A 275 -2.64 -9.63 5.35
C LEU A 275 -3.38 -8.59 4.52
N VAL A 276 -3.71 -7.43 5.10
CA VAL A 276 -4.34 -6.32 4.35
C VAL A 276 -3.45 -5.86 3.20
N ALA A 277 -2.12 -5.83 3.38
CA ALA A 277 -1.19 -5.40 2.35
C ALA A 277 -0.95 -6.45 1.24
N LYS A 278 -1.07 -7.75 1.54
CA LYS A 278 -0.77 -8.84 0.61
C LYS A 278 -1.99 -9.39 -0.12
N ILE A 279 -3.15 -9.41 0.53
CA ILE A 279 -4.38 -9.88 -0.10
C ILE A 279 -4.77 -8.87 -1.20
N PRO A 280 -4.83 -9.29 -2.47
CA PRO A 280 -5.04 -8.38 -3.57
C PRO A 280 -6.50 -7.87 -3.57
N PRO A 281 -6.76 -6.65 -4.08
CA PRO A 281 -8.12 -6.11 -4.20
C PRO A 281 -9.10 -6.98 -5.01
N ALA A 282 -8.59 -7.91 -5.82
CA ALA A 282 -9.40 -8.88 -6.57
C ALA A 282 -10.10 -9.91 -5.65
N VAL A 283 -9.59 -10.13 -4.43
CA VAL A 283 -10.27 -10.93 -3.41
C VAL A 283 -11.40 -10.08 -2.83
N LEU A 284 -12.62 -10.39 -3.25
CA LEU A 284 -13.79 -9.59 -2.90
C LEU A 284 -14.20 -9.77 -1.44
N ALA A 285 -14.36 -8.66 -0.73
CA ALA A 285 -14.97 -8.62 0.60
C ALA A 285 -16.49 -8.40 0.44
N VAL A 286 -17.24 -9.49 0.31
CA VAL A 286 -18.70 -9.47 0.13
C VAL A 286 -19.34 -10.55 0.98
N PRO A 287 -20.62 -10.42 1.35
CA PRO A 287 -21.29 -11.45 2.13
C PRO A 287 -21.33 -12.81 1.41
N ALA A 288 -21.31 -13.90 2.18
CA ALA A 288 -21.54 -15.25 1.70
C ALA A 288 -22.99 -15.65 1.92
N ILE A 289 -23.58 -16.38 0.97
CA ILE A 289 -24.86 -17.06 1.18
C ILE A 289 -24.61 -18.25 2.11
N ASP A 290 -24.77 -18.04 3.42
CA ASP A 290 -24.45 -19.01 4.46
C ASP A 290 -25.67 -19.76 5.01
N GLY A 291 -26.87 -19.36 4.62
CA GLY A 291 -28.13 -19.95 5.11
C GLY A 291 -28.49 -19.56 6.55
N ASP A 292 -27.70 -18.69 7.17
CA ASP A 292 -27.86 -18.22 8.55
C ASP A 292 -27.99 -16.69 8.59
N MET A 293 -26.88 -15.96 8.37
CA MET A 293 -26.90 -14.50 8.27
C MET A 293 -27.46 -14.02 6.94
N VAL A 294 -27.20 -14.75 5.85
CA VAL A 294 -27.69 -14.45 4.50
C VAL A 294 -28.28 -15.72 3.90
N SER A 295 -29.60 -15.72 3.74
CA SER A 295 -30.39 -16.89 3.37
C SER A 295 -30.26 -17.28 1.88
N ALA A 296 -30.27 -16.29 0.98
CA ALA A 296 -30.22 -16.50 -0.46
C ALA A 296 -29.70 -15.25 -1.19
N ALA A 297 -29.38 -15.41 -2.48
CA ALA A 297 -29.21 -14.29 -3.39
C ALA A 297 -30.52 -13.52 -3.58
N VAL A 298 -30.42 -12.21 -3.83
CA VAL A 298 -31.57 -11.29 -3.83
C VAL A 298 -31.76 -10.69 -5.21
N THR A 299 -32.98 -10.74 -5.71
CA THR A 299 -33.35 -10.12 -7.00
C THR A 299 -34.13 -8.82 -6.79
N TYR A 300 -34.05 -7.91 -7.75
CA TYR A 300 -34.89 -6.71 -7.83
C TYR A 300 -36.37 -7.09 -7.82
N ALA A 301 -36.76 -8.12 -8.60
CA ALA A 301 -38.13 -8.59 -8.64
C ALA A 301 -38.66 -9.03 -7.25
N GLN A 302 -37.87 -9.80 -6.49
CA GLN A 302 -38.26 -10.24 -5.15
C GLN A 302 -38.35 -9.08 -4.15
N VAL A 303 -37.47 -8.08 -4.23
CA VAL A 303 -37.52 -6.91 -3.36
C VAL A 303 -38.70 -6.00 -3.71
N ALA A 304 -39.01 -5.81 -5.00
CA ALA A 304 -40.13 -5.01 -5.47
C ALA A 304 -41.50 -5.65 -5.22
N ASP A 305 -41.57 -6.98 -5.08
CA ASP A 305 -42.82 -7.68 -4.79
C ASP A 305 -43.25 -7.43 -3.32
N LYS A 306 -44.46 -6.90 -3.14
CA LYS A 306 -45.08 -6.71 -1.82
C LYS A 306 -45.47 -8.03 -1.16
N GLY A 307 -45.82 -9.05 -1.97
CA GLY A 307 -46.18 -10.38 -1.51
C GLY A 307 -44.98 -11.17 -0.98
N SER A 308 -43.80 -10.94 -1.56
CA SER A 308 -42.53 -11.49 -1.12
C SER A 308 -42.26 -11.20 0.36
N ASN A 309 -41.71 -12.22 1.03
CA ASN A 309 -41.27 -12.14 2.42
C ASN A 309 -39.86 -11.54 2.56
N PHE A 310 -39.18 -11.19 1.47
CA PHE A 310 -37.83 -10.62 1.51
C PHE A 310 -37.82 -9.09 1.28
N PRO A 311 -37.08 -8.30 2.09
CA PRO A 311 -36.58 -8.71 3.39
C PRO A 311 -37.75 -8.90 4.36
N ARG A 312 -37.57 -9.78 5.36
CA ARG A 312 -38.60 -10.05 6.40
C ARG A 312 -39.06 -8.77 7.13
N GLY A 313 -38.19 -7.76 7.18
CA GLY A 313 -38.43 -6.42 7.70
C GLY A 313 -39.64 -5.70 7.12
N LYS A 314 -40.11 -6.07 5.93
CA LYS A 314 -41.40 -5.59 5.38
C LYS A 314 -42.57 -5.83 6.33
N GLN A 315 -42.49 -6.82 7.23
CA GLN A 315 -43.55 -7.20 8.15
C GLN A 315 -43.48 -6.48 9.50
N TRP A 316 -42.26 -6.21 10.00
CA TRP A 316 -42.06 -5.76 11.38
C TRP A 316 -41.46 -4.36 11.51
N CYS A 317 -40.75 -3.87 10.49
CA CYS A 317 -40.14 -2.55 10.54
C CYS A 317 -41.21 -1.47 10.33
N GLU A 318 -41.35 -0.54 11.29
CA GLU A 318 -42.42 0.46 11.30
C GLU A 318 -42.28 1.51 10.19
N GLY A 319 -41.04 1.76 9.77
CA GLY A 319 -40.73 2.76 8.76
C GLY A 319 -39.37 2.54 8.12
N LEU A 320 -39.30 2.78 6.81
CA LEU A 320 -38.07 2.82 6.04
C LEU A 320 -37.87 4.24 5.51
N MET A 321 -36.74 4.86 5.81
CA MET A 321 -36.24 6.01 5.07
C MET A 321 -35.15 5.52 4.13
N ILE A 322 -35.22 5.86 2.85
CA ILE A 322 -34.24 5.42 1.86
C ILE A 322 -33.97 6.55 0.86
N GLY A 323 -32.72 6.73 0.47
CA GLY A 323 -32.38 7.79 -0.48
C GLY A 323 -31.00 7.65 -1.09
N ASP A 324 -30.73 8.55 -2.02
CA ASP A 324 -29.53 8.56 -2.85
C ASP A 324 -29.09 9.99 -3.22
N ALA A 325 -27.81 10.15 -3.54
CA ALA A 325 -27.22 11.39 -4.02
C ALA A 325 -27.28 11.48 -5.56
N GLN A 326 -27.29 12.70 -6.09
CA GLN A 326 -27.41 12.96 -7.53
C GLN A 326 -26.42 12.19 -8.41
N MET A 327 -25.21 11.93 -7.90
CA MET A 327 -24.16 11.21 -8.59
C MET A 327 -23.43 10.28 -7.61
N ASP A 328 -24.16 9.33 -7.03
CA ASP A 328 -23.58 8.27 -6.20
C ASP A 328 -22.56 7.41 -6.95
N ALA A 329 -22.73 7.19 -8.25
CA ALA A 329 -21.71 6.48 -9.06
C ALA A 329 -20.37 7.22 -9.15
N SER A 330 -20.25 8.46 -8.64
CA SER A 330 -18.96 9.13 -8.49
C SER A 330 -17.91 8.28 -7.78
N ILE A 331 -18.29 7.44 -6.81
CA ILE A 331 -17.35 6.54 -6.12
C ILE A 331 -16.77 5.48 -7.07
N MET A 332 -17.54 5.06 -8.08
CA MET A 332 -17.12 4.09 -9.10
C MET A 332 -16.08 4.68 -10.03
N ALA A 333 -16.05 5.99 -10.23
CA ALA A 333 -15.00 6.64 -11.01
C ALA A 333 -13.60 6.39 -10.44
N PHE A 334 -13.49 6.32 -9.11
CA PHE A 334 -12.23 6.02 -8.42
C PHE A 334 -11.93 4.53 -8.43
N LEU A 335 -12.91 3.69 -8.07
CA LEU A 335 -12.74 2.23 -8.00
C LEU A 335 -12.45 1.61 -9.38
N MET A 336 -13.02 2.19 -10.44
CA MET A 336 -12.96 1.68 -11.80
C MET A 336 -12.08 2.55 -12.72
N ALA A 337 -11.21 3.41 -12.18
CA ALA A 337 -10.35 4.27 -12.99
C ALA A 337 -9.50 3.48 -14.02
N HIS A 338 -9.07 2.28 -13.66
CA HIS A 338 -8.33 1.36 -14.53
C HIS A 338 -9.16 0.81 -15.72
N THR A 339 -10.48 0.88 -15.64
CA THR A 339 -11.40 0.41 -16.70
C THR A 339 -11.70 1.48 -17.75
N LYS A 340 -11.28 2.74 -17.52
CA LYS A 340 -11.60 3.88 -18.38
C LYS A 340 -11.10 3.73 -19.81
N LYS A 341 -9.96 3.05 -20.00
CA LYS A 341 -9.38 2.86 -21.33
C LYS A 341 -10.30 2.02 -22.23
N ASP A 342 -10.62 2.54 -23.41
CA ASP A 342 -11.51 1.94 -24.42
C ASP A 342 -12.91 1.63 -23.85
N CYS A 343 -13.38 2.43 -22.89
CA CYS A 343 -14.60 2.13 -22.12
C CYS A 343 -15.86 2.18 -22.98
N ALA A 344 -15.93 3.10 -23.95
CA ALA A 344 -17.03 3.21 -24.91
C ALA A 344 -17.28 1.88 -25.64
N THR A 345 -16.25 1.36 -26.30
CA THR A 345 -16.33 0.12 -27.08
C THR A 345 -16.65 -1.08 -26.20
N LYS A 346 -16.02 -1.19 -25.03
CA LYS A 346 -16.27 -2.27 -24.07
C LYS A 346 -17.70 -2.22 -23.54
N PHE A 347 -18.20 -1.05 -23.17
CA PHE A 347 -19.56 -0.86 -22.64
C PHE A 347 -20.61 -1.19 -23.69
N VAL A 348 -20.49 -0.65 -24.90
CA VAL A 348 -21.46 -0.93 -25.99
C VAL A 348 -21.46 -2.42 -26.33
N THR A 349 -20.29 -3.06 -26.39
CA THR A 349 -20.18 -4.50 -26.67
C THR A 349 -20.81 -5.33 -25.55
N ALA A 350 -20.57 -4.96 -24.29
CA ALA A 350 -21.19 -5.60 -23.15
C ALA A 350 -22.73 -5.47 -23.19
N MET A 351 -23.27 -4.27 -23.43
CA MET A 351 -24.72 -4.05 -23.53
C MET A 351 -25.38 -4.92 -24.59
N HIS A 352 -24.81 -4.98 -25.80
CA HIS A 352 -25.33 -5.84 -26.87
C HIS A 352 -25.14 -7.34 -26.60
N THR A 353 -24.17 -7.72 -25.77
CA THR A 353 -23.98 -9.11 -25.34
C THR A 353 -25.03 -9.50 -24.29
N VAL A 354 -25.22 -8.66 -23.27
CA VAL A 354 -26.19 -8.86 -22.20
C VAL A 354 -27.60 -8.91 -22.75
N LEU A 355 -27.93 -8.00 -23.66
CA LEU A 355 -29.24 -7.89 -24.29
C LEU A 355 -29.23 -8.45 -25.72
N SER A 356 -28.50 -9.53 -25.96
CA SER A 356 -28.35 -10.13 -27.29
C SER A 356 -29.67 -10.54 -27.94
N SER A 357 -30.66 -10.97 -27.14
CA SER A 357 -32.02 -11.27 -27.60
C SER A 357 -32.90 -10.02 -27.82
N LYS A 358 -32.44 -8.84 -27.40
CA LYS A 358 -33.17 -7.56 -27.38
C LYS A 358 -32.23 -6.41 -27.80
N SER A 359 -31.45 -6.60 -28.86
CA SER A 359 -30.41 -5.65 -29.31
C SER A 359 -30.98 -4.26 -29.63
N ASP A 360 -32.23 -4.17 -30.10
CA ASP A 360 -32.92 -2.88 -30.31
C ASP A 360 -33.10 -2.10 -29.00
N VAL A 361 -33.43 -2.78 -27.90
CA VAL A 361 -33.55 -2.17 -26.56
C VAL A 361 -32.18 -1.73 -26.06
N ALA A 362 -31.14 -2.54 -26.29
CA ALA A 362 -29.77 -2.17 -25.95
C ALA A 362 -29.36 -0.88 -26.65
N GLN A 363 -29.68 -0.73 -27.93
CA GLN A 363 -29.38 0.48 -28.70
C GLN A 363 -30.18 1.69 -28.20
N GLN A 364 -31.48 1.53 -27.91
CA GLN A 364 -32.31 2.62 -27.36
C GLN A 364 -31.76 3.15 -26.02
N ILE A 365 -31.27 2.26 -25.16
CA ILE A 365 -30.65 2.64 -23.88
C ILE A 365 -29.34 3.39 -24.13
N LEU A 366 -28.47 2.86 -24.99
CA LEU A 366 -27.22 3.52 -25.36
C LEU A 366 -27.46 4.93 -25.92
N ASP A 367 -28.46 5.08 -26.80
CA ASP A 367 -28.84 6.37 -27.37
C ASP A 367 -29.35 7.35 -26.29
N LYS A 368 -30.20 6.89 -25.37
CA LYS A 368 -30.72 7.72 -24.27
C LYS A 368 -29.64 8.17 -23.27
N TYR A 369 -28.57 7.40 -23.10
CA TYR A 369 -27.39 7.81 -22.31
C TYR A 369 -26.34 8.55 -23.13
N ASN A 370 -26.55 8.75 -24.44
CA ASN A 370 -25.59 9.31 -25.39
C ASN A 370 -24.26 8.53 -25.40
N ILE A 371 -24.32 7.21 -25.47
CA ILE A 371 -23.16 6.31 -25.51
C ILE A 371 -23.03 5.67 -26.90
N SER A 372 -21.91 5.92 -27.59
CA SER A 372 -21.57 5.27 -28.86
C SER A 372 -20.12 4.76 -28.87
N LYS A 373 -19.79 3.84 -29.78
CA LYS A 373 -18.45 3.20 -29.81
C LYS A 373 -17.31 4.15 -30.17
N ASP A 374 -17.62 5.24 -30.86
CA ASP A 374 -16.70 6.23 -31.40
C ASP A 374 -16.39 7.39 -30.43
N MET A 375 -17.05 7.43 -29.28
CA MET A 375 -16.75 8.41 -28.23
C MET A 375 -15.33 8.27 -27.68
N THR A 376 -14.74 9.40 -27.28
CA THR A 376 -13.50 9.38 -26.50
C THR A 376 -13.76 8.83 -25.10
N ASP A 377 -12.73 8.28 -24.45
CA ASP A 377 -12.85 7.77 -23.08
C ASP A 377 -13.23 8.86 -22.07
N ASP A 378 -12.87 10.12 -22.32
CA ASP A 378 -13.22 11.26 -21.46
C ASP A 378 -14.70 11.65 -21.56
N GLU A 379 -15.34 11.41 -22.71
CA GLU A 379 -16.77 11.65 -22.92
C GLU A 379 -17.60 10.43 -22.50
N ALA A 380 -17.15 9.23 -22.84
CA ALA A 380 -17.88 8.00 -22.61
C ALA A 380 -17.93 7.63 -21.13
N PHE A 381 -16.84 7.82 -20.38
CA PHE A 381 -16.76 7.38 -19.00
C PHE A 381 -17.80 8.08 -18.08
N PRO A 382 -17.98 9.42 -18.12
CA PRO A 382 -19.08 10.07 -17.39
C PRO A 382 -20.49 9.62 -17.84
N ALA A 383 -20.70 9.35 -19.13
CA ALA A 383 -21.97 8.85 -19.65
C ALA A 383 -22.28 7.44 -19.10
N ILE A 384 -21.27 6.57 -19.06
CA ILE A 384 -21.35 5.24 -18.45
C ILE A 384 -21.63 5.34 -16.94
N LEU A 385 -21.02 6.29 -16.23
CA LEU A 385 -21.32 6.52 -14.82
C LEU A 385 -22.77 6.93 -14.58
N ASN A 386 -23.40 7.68 -15.49
CA ASN A 386 -24.84 7.97 -15.41
C ASN A 386 -25.69 6.70 -15.48
N TYR A 387 -25.36 5.76 -16.37
CA TYR A 387 -26.01 4.45 -16.43
C TYR A 387 -25.81 3.68 -15.13
N ILE A 388 -24.56 3.59 -14.64
CA ILE A 388 -24.22 2.88 -13.40
C ILE A 388 -24.97 3.49 -12.20
N ASN A 389 -25.08 4.82 -12.13
CA ASN A 389 -25.81 5.51 -11.08
C ASN A 389 -27.27 5.05 -11.00
N ASP A 390 -27.91 4.90 -12.16
CA ASP A 390 -29.31 4.55 -12.24
C ASP A 390 -29.56 3.10 -11.87
N VAL A 391 -28.75 2.18 -12.38
CA VAL A 391 -28.92 0.75 -12.10
C VAL A 391 -28.48 0.39 -10.67
N ALA A 392 -27.40 0.98 -10.16
CA ALA A 392 -26.75 0.51 -8.93
C ALA A 392 -27.19 1.25 -7.65
N PHE A 393 -27.68 2.50 -7.77
CA PHE A 393 -28.04 3.32 -6.61
C PHE A 393 -29.51 3.71 -6.64
N PHE A 394 -29.97 4.31 -7.74
CA PHE A 394 -31.33 4.81 -7.82
C PHE A 394 -32.38 3.70 -7.99
N ALA A 395 -32.13 2.69 -8.83
CA ALA A 395 -33.07 1.59 -9.01
C ALA A 395 -33.35 0.80 -7.72
N PRO A 396 -32.36 0.50 -6.87
CA PRO A 396 -32.62 -0.04 -5.54
C PRO A 396 -33.54 0.81 -4.67
N VAL A 397 -33.41 2.14 -4.66
CA VAL A 397 -34.29 3.04 -3.89
C VAL A 397 -35.75 2.82 -4.27
N LEU A 398 -36.04 2.83 -5.57
CA LEU A 398 -37.40 2.62 -6.07
C LEU A 398 -37.89 1.18 -5.88
N THR A 399 -37.00 0.20 -5.99
CA THR A 399 -37.32 -1.22 -5.80
C THR A 399 -37.77 -1.49 -4.37
N PHE A 400 -37.03 -0.96 -3.38
CA PHE A 400 -37.45 -1.03 -1.98
C PHE A 400 -38.73 -0.25 -1.73
N ALA A 401 -38.86 0.97 -2.26
CA ALA A 401 -40.08 1.77 -2.09
C ALA A 401 -41.32 1.07 -2.68
N LYS A 402 -41.18 0.39 -3.82
CA LYS A 402 -42.25 -0.38 -4.48
C LYS A 402 -42.68 -1.58 -3.66
N GLY A 403 -41.74 -2.33 -3.10
CA GLY A 403 -42.05 -3.55 -2.35
C GLY A 403 -42.40 -3.35 -0.88
N TRP A 404 -42.21 -2.14 -0.33
CA TRP A 404 -42.44 -1.88 1.09
C TRP A 404 -43.93 -1.90 1.44
N ARG A 405 -44.28 -2.50 2.58
CA ARG A 405 -45.68 -2.62 3.05
C ARG A 405 -46.12 -1.44 3.92
N ASN A 406 -45.22 -0.96 4.79
CA ASN A 406 -45.49 0.10 5.76
C ASN A 406 -45.10 1.48 5.19
N ASN A 407 -44.86 2.45 6.07
CA ASN A 407 -44.43 3.79 5.65
C ASN A 407 -43.01 3.73 5.06
N VAL A 408 -42.86 4.20 3.82
CA VAL A 408 -41.54 4.43 3.21
C VAL A 408 -41.39 5.91 2.83
N TYR A 409 -40.26 6.48 3.18
CA TYR A 409 -39.92 7.89 2.96
C TYR A 409 -38.70 7.95 2.05
N VAL A 410 -38.91 8.42 0.82
CA VAL A 410 -37.83 8.54 -0.16
C VAL A 410 -37.25 9.94 -0.12
N TYR A 411 -35.92 10.06 -0.19
CA TYR A 411 -35.25 11.34 -0.43
C TYR A 411 -34.23 11.29 -1.55
N HIS A 412 -34.00 12.45 -2.19
CA HIS A 412 -32.90 12.66 -3.13
C HIS A 412 -32.06 13.85 -2.66
N PHE A 413 -30.76 13.62 -2.53
CA PHE A 413 -29.81 14.67 -2.20
C PHE A 413 -29.19 15.23 -3.48
N ASN A 414 -29.54 16.47 -3.80
CA ASN A 414 -29.20 17.17 -5.05
C ASN A 414 -28.36 18.43 -4.80
N GLU A 415 -27.95 18.69 -3.57
CA GLU A 415 -27.03 19.78 -3.24
C GLU A 415 -25.64 19.49 -3.82
N GLY A 416 -25.19 20.35 -4.72
CA GLY A 416 -23.91 20.22 -5.39
C GLY A 416 -22.73 20.33 -4.41
N ASN A 417 -21.63 19.62 -4.70
CA ASN A 417 -20.42 19.73 -3.91
C ASN A 417 -19.86 21.17 -3.99
N PRO A 418 -19.73 21.89 -2.86
CA PRO A 418 -19.27 23.28 -2.86
C PRO A 418 -17.77 23.44 -3.11
N TRP A 419 -17.00 22.37 -2.99
CA TRP A 419 -15.55 22.43 -3.01
C TRP A 419 -14.98 22.11 -4.39
N ASP A 420 -13.80 22.67 -4.68
CA ASP A 420 -13.12 22.44 -5.95
C ASP A 420 -12.69 20.97 -6.10
N GLY A 421 -12.96 20.40 -7.27
CA GLY A 421 -12.59 19.02 -7.62
C GLY A 421 -13.46 18.45 -8.74
N PRO A 422 -13.27 17.16 -9.08
CA PRO A 422 -13.99 16.49 -10.17
C PRO A 422 -15.53 16.50 -10.06
N TRP A 423 -16.05 16.64 -8.84
CA TRP A 423 -17.48 16.56 -8.53
C TRP A 423 -18.08 17.89 -8.08
N LYS A 424 -17.38 19.01 -8.27
CA LYS A 424 -17.92 20.33 -7.98
C LYS A 424 -19.31 20.51 -8.63
N ASP A 425 -20.23 21.12 -7.91
CA ASP A 425 -21.62 21.37 -8.33
C ASP A 425 -22.47 20.11 -8.57
N ARG A 426 -21.95 18.92 -8.26
CA ARG A 426 -22.67 17.64 -8.33
C ARG A 426 -22.73 17.01 -6.94
N ALA A 427 -23.89 16.47 -6.56
CA ALA A 427 -24.01 15.79 -5.28
C ALA A 427 -23.36 14.39 -5.38
N SER A 428 -22.07 14.31 -5.03
CA SER A 428 -21.30 13.07 -5.07
C SER A 428 -21.69 12.10 -3.95
N HIS A 429 -21.31 10.83 -4.09
CA HIS A 429 -21.45 9.82 -3.05
C HIS A 429 -20.92 10.33 -1.72
N ILE A 430 -21.58 10.00 -0.60
CA ILE A 430 -21.24 10.40 0.77
C ILE A 430 -21.35 11.89 1.12
N LEU A 431 -21.59 12.77 0.15
CA LEU A 431 -21.71 14.20 0.41
C LEU A 431 -22.89 14.50 1.34
N ASP A 432 -24.00 13.79 1.19
CA ASP A 432 -25.17 13.92 2.05
C ASP A 432 -24.83 13.67 3.54
N LEU A 433 -23.96 12.69 3.84
CA LEU A 433 -23.48 12.43 5.20
C LEU A 433 -22.61 13.57 5.75
N ALA A 434 -21.82 14.24 4.90
CA ALA A 434 -21.06 15.44 5.29
C ALA A 434 -21.98 16.59 5.74
N TYR A 435 -23.15 16.71 5.10
CA TYR A 435 -24.21 17.65 5.51
C TYR A 435 -24.91 17.16 6.77
N LEU A 436 -25.29 15.87 6.86
CA LEU A 436 -26.02 15.30 7.99
C LEU A 436 -25.30 15.53 9.33
N CYS A 437 -24.01 15.16 9.40
CA CYS A 437 -23.24 15.18 10.65
C CYS A 437 -22.85 16.60 11.12
N GLN A 438 -22.99 17.64 10.27
CA GLN A 438 -22.61 19.03 10.56
C GLN A 438 -21.10 19.27 10.80
N ASN A 439 -20.23 18.31 10.47
CA ASN A 439 -18.79 18.40 10.75
C ASN A 439 -18.02 19.30 9.77
N PHE A 440 -18.60 19.59 8.60
CA PHE A 440 -18.04 20.50 7.58
C PHE A 440 -18.67 21.89 7.59
N ARG A 441 -19.49 22.21 8.60
CA ARG A 441 -20.35 23.40 8.64
C ARG A 441 -19.57 24.70 8.39
N GLU A 442 -18.36 24.83 8.94
CA GLU A 442 -17.50 26.01 8.80
C GLU A 442 -17.05 26.27 7.37
N PHE A 443 -17.07 25.24 6.52
CA PHE A 443 -16.64 25.28 5.12
C PHE A 443 -17.83 25.44 4.15
N MET A 444 -19.05 25.61 4.67
CA MET A 444 -20.29 25.73 3.91
C MET A 444 -20.87 27.14 3.99
N GLY A 445 -21.52 27.59 2.92
CA GLY A 445 -22.28 28.86 2.91
C GLY A 445 -23.53 28.82 3.80
N GLN A 446 -24.11 29.98 4.12
CA GLN A 446 -25.27 30.06 5.04
C GLN A 446 -26.48 29.24 4.57
N ASP A 447 -26.81 29.31 3.27
CA ASP A 447 -27.92 28.54 2.69
C ASP A 447 -27.67 27.02 2.78
N GLN A 448 -26.44 26.60 2.56
CA GLN A 448 -26.02 25.20 2.67
C GLN A 448 -26.07 24.72 4.12
N GLN A 449 -25.66 25.55 5.07
CA GLN A 449 -25.78 25.27 6.50
C GLN A 449 -27.25 25.13 6.92
N GLN A 450 -28.15 25.94 6.36
CA GLN A 450 -29.59 25.85 6.62
C GLN A 450 -30.22 24.60 6.00
N LEU A 451 -29.78 24.22 4.81
CA LEU A 451 -30.14 22.95 4.17
C LEU A 451 -29.67 21.77 5.02
N ALA A 452 -28.41 21.78 5.49
CA ALA A 452 -27.84 20.76 6.36
C ALA A 452 -28.65 20.61 7.66
N ILE A 453 -29.07 21.73 8.27
CA ILE A 453 -29.93 21.73 9.46
C ILE A 453 -31.28 21.06 9.16
N THR A 454 -31.91 21.43 8.03
CA THR A 454 -33.21 20.88 7.64
C THR A 454 -33.11 19.38 7.37
N PHE A 455 -32.05 18.95 6.69
CA PHE A 455 -31.77 17.55 6.41
C PHE A 455 -31.65 16.72 7.69
N ALA A 456 -30.85 17.18 8.66
CA ALA A 456 -30.70 16.52 9.95
C ALA A 456 -32.00 16.51 10.79
N GLU A 457 -32.77 17.61 10.74
CA GLU A 457 -34.05 17.70 11.46
C GLU A 457 -35.04 16.61 11.03
N ASP A 458 -35.09 16.31 9.73
CA ASP A 458 -36.00 15.29 9.21
C ASP A 458 -35.57 13.87 9.60
N PHE A 459 -34.26 13.63 9.78
CA PHE A 459 -33.75 12.38 10.37
C PHE A 459 -34.16 12.27 11.84
N PHE A 460 -34.08 13.36 12.62
CA PHE A 460 -34.53 13.36 14.01
C PHE A 460 -36.03 13.05 14.11
N LYS A 461 -36.87 13.69 13.28
CA LYS A 461 -38.32 13.40 13.23
C LYS A 461 -38.58 11.92 13.00
N PHE A 462 -37.90 11.33 12.02
CA PHE A 462 -38.04 9.92 11.72
C PHE A 462 -37.62 9.00 12.88
N CYS A 463 -36.51 9.29 13.55
CA CYS A 463 -36.09 8.56 14.76
C CYS A 463 -37.14 8.64 15.88
N HIS A 464 -37.81 9.79 16.02
CA HIS A 464 -38.92 10.01 16.96
C HIS A 464 -40.25 9.35 16.53
N GLY A 465 -40.31 8.71 15.35
CA GLY A 465 -41.56 8.19 14.77
C GLY A 465 -42.51 9.29 14.27
N VAL A 466 -42.02 10.53 14.20
CA VAL A 466 -42.74 11.66 13.60
C VAL A 466 -42.54 11.59 12.08
N LYS A 467 -43.64 11.71 11.33
CA LYS A 467 -43.58 11.70 9.85
C LYS A 467 -42.76 12.91 9.36
N PRO A 468 -41.60 12.71 8.71
CA PRO A 468 -40.75 13.82 8.30
C PRO A 468 -41.32 14.53 7.04
N TRP A 469 -42.01 13.79 6.19
CA TRP A 469 -42.80 14.25 5.03
C TRP A 469 -43.85 13.17 4.69
N PRO A 470 -44.75 13.36 3.70
CA PRO A 470 -45.67 12.30 3.28
C PRO A 470 -44.93 11.03 2.82
N ALA A 471 -45.38 9.86 3.27
CA ALA A 471 -44.85 8.57 2.81
C ALA A 471 -45.33 8.27 1.38
N VAL A 472 -44.57 7.46 0.63
CA VAL A 472 -44.99 6.93 -0.67
C VAL A 472 -46.26 6.11 -0.49
N THR A 473 -47.29 6.39 -1.30
CA THR A 473 -48.61 5.78 -1.13
C THR A 473 -48.68 4.36 -1.72
N GLN A 474 -49.48 3.51 -1.09
CA GLN A 474 -49.37 2.04 -1.16
C GLN A 474 -49.86 1.37 -2.45
N ASN A 475 -50.43 2.07 -3.44
CA ASN A 475 -51.08 1.37 -4.56
C ASN A 475 -50.35 1.51 -5.90
N ASP A 476 -49.61 2.59 -6.12
CA ASP A 476 -48.86 2.81 -7.36
C ASP A 476 -47.70 3.79 -7.12
N VAL A 477 -46.47 3.34 -7.38
CA VAL A 477 -45.26 4.17 -7.26
C VAL A 477 -45.23 5.24 -8.36
N GLU A 478 -45.99 5.12 -9.43
CA GLU A 478 -46.04 6.15 -10.46
C GLU A 478 -47.09 7.22 -10.14
N ALA A 479 -48.30 6.83 -9.72
CA ALA A 479 -49.36 7.78 -9.37
C ALA A 479 -49.27 8.37 -7.95
N GLY A 480 -48.51 7.72 -7.06
CA GLY A 480 -48.58 7.95 -5.62
C GLY A 480 -47.24 8.18 -4.92
N PHE A 481 -46.16 8.40 -5.68
CA PHE A 481 -44.82 8.60 -5.15
C PHE A 481 -44.54 10.05 -4.80
N THR A 482 -43.99 10.22 -3.61
CA THR A 482 -43.49 11.49 -3.11
C THR A 482 -42.08 11.28 -2.58
N ALA A 483 -41.14 12.10 -3.03
CA ALA A 483 -39.79 12.14 -2.49
C ALA A 483 -39.46 13.54 -1.97
N ARG A 484 -38.64 13.61 -0.93
CA ARG A 484 -38.09 14.86 -0.43
C ARG A 484 -36.77 15.16 -1.14
N VAL A 485 -36.62 16.38 -1.63
CA VAL A 485 -35.42 16.81 -2.37
C VAL A 485 -34.69 17.87 -1.58
N TYR A 486 -33.38 17.68 -1.40
CA TYR A 486 -32.50 18.63 -0.75
C TYR A 486 -31.54 19.20 -1.79
N GLY A 487 -31.65 20.50 -2.04
CA GLY A 487 -30.74 21.23 -2.92
C GLY A 487 -31.23 21.35 -4.36
N PRO A 488 -30.71 22.33 -5.12
CA PRO A 488 -29.65 23.27 -4.71
C PRO A 488 -30.11 24.29 -3.65
N ALA A 489 -29.26 24.60 -2.68
CA ALA A 489 -29.54 25.49 -1.55
C ALA A 489 -29.98 26.90 -2.05
N PRO A 490 -30.94 27.55 -1.36
CA PRO A 490 -31.61 27.16 -0.12
C PRO A 490 -32.81 26.22 -0.32
N ASN A 491 -33.01 25.64 -1.50
CA ASN A 491 -34.23 24.93 -1.83
C ASN A 491 -34.31 23.56 -1.14
N VAL A 492 -35.42 23.34 -0.41
CA VAL A 492 -35.85 22.04 0.09
C VAL A 492 -37.30 21.87 -0.32
N GLY A 493 -37.62 20.75 -0.95
CA GLY A 493 -38.93 20.56 -1.58
C GLY A 493 -39.42 19.11 -1.53
N GLN A 494 -40.61 18.92 -2.09
CA GLN A 494 -41.19 17.61 -2.35
C GLN A 494 -41.51 17.52 -3.84
N VAL A 495 -41.22 16.36 -4.42
CA VAL A 495 -41.52 16.07 -5.82
C VAL A 495 -42.49 14.90 -5.89
N ASN A 496 -43.42 14.98 -6.84
CA ASN A 496 -44.37 13.91 -7.13
C ASN A 496 -43.91 13.14 -8.36
N GLY A 497 -43.86 11.82 -8.25
CA GLY A 497 -43.34 10.93 -9.27
C GLY A 497 -41.83 10.68 -9.16
N PRO A 498 -41.36 9.49 -9.58
CA PRO A 498 -39.98 9.04 -9.39
C PRO A 498 -38.97 9.66 -10.38
N TYR A 499 -39.43 10.14 -11.54
CA TYR A 499 -38.57 10.72 -12.58
C TYR A 499 -39.20 12.02 -13.09
N ASN A 500 -38.68 13.16 -12.64
CA ASN A 500 -39.05 14.48 -13.14
C ASN A 500 -37.86 15.46 -13.02
N GLU A 501 -37.98 16.66 -13.62
CA GLU A 501 -36.90 17.68 -13.57
C GLU A 501 -36.45 18.01 -12.14
N GLY A 502 -37.35 17.96 -11.15
CA GLY A 502 -37.02 18.22 -9.75
C GLY A 502 -36.23 17.09 -9.06
N THR A 503 -36.35 15.83 -9.54
CA THR A 503 -35.60 14.69 -9.00
C THR A 503 -34.15 14.64 -9.48
N LEU A 504 -33.87 15.16 -10.68
CA LEU A 504 -32.62 14.94 -11.42
C LEU A 504 -32.30 13.46 -11.67
N ARG A 505 -33.31 12.58 -11.65
CA ARG A 505 -33.19 11.16 -11.95
C ARG A 505 -33.80 10.83 -13.30
N ARG A 506 -33.20 9.88 -14.02
CA ARG A 506 -33.61 9.49 -15.37
C ARG A 506 -34.55 8.28 -15.32
N SER A 507 -35.56 8.25 -16.18
CA SER A 507 -36.50 7.12 -16.31
C SER A 507 -36.00 6.01 -17.24
N VAL A 508 -34.84 6.17 -17.89
CA VAL A 508 -34.38 5.37 -19.03
C VAL A 508 -34.54 3.86 -18.81
N LEU A 509 -34.04 3.33 -17.69
CA LEU A 509 -34.12 1.89 -17.40
C LEU A 509 -35.56 1.40 -17.17
N PHE A 510 -36.41 2.26 -16.63
CA PHE A 510 -37.79 1.95 -16.26
C PHE A 510 -38.75 2.05 -17.44
N ASP A 511 -38.48 2.94 -18.41
CA ASP A 511 -39.20 3.00 -19.68
C ASP A 511 -39.13 1.68 -20.47
N HIS A 512 -38.15 0.82 -20.16
CA HIS A 512 -37.94 -0.49 -20.78
C HIS A 512 -38.24 -1.67 -19.84
N ALA A 513 -38.81 -1.42 -18.66
CA ALA A 513 -39.01 -2.45 -17.63
C ALA A 513 -39.96 -3.59 -18.06
N ASP A 514 -40.88 -3.33 -18.99
CA ASP A 514 -41.78 -4.34 -19.57
C ASP A 514 -41.05 -5.29 -20.54
N GLN A 515 -39.89 -4.87 -21.05
CA GLN A 515 -39.12 -5.60 -22.04
C GLN A 515 -37.91 -6.28 -21.42
N VAL A 516 -37.24 -5.64 -20.46
CA VAL A 516 -36.01 -6.10 -19.80
C VAL A 516 -36.17 -5.88 -18.31
N SER A 517 -35.92 -6.93 -17.51
CA SER A 517 -36.02 -6.80 -16.05
C SER A 517 -34.83 -6.02 -15.49
N LEU A 518 -35.02 -5.37 -14.32
CA LEU A 518 -33.91 -4.76 -13.59
C LEU A 518 -32.84 -5.78 -13.18
N ASP A 519 -33.25 -7.03 -12.96
CA ASP A 519 -32.33 -8.15 -12.74
C ASP A 519 -31.45 -8.39 -13.97
N GLU A 520 -31.99 -8.43 -15.19
CA GLU A 520 -31.21 -8.54 -16.43
C GLU A 520 -30.23 -7.37 -16.60
N PHE A 521 -30.64 -6.14 -16.26
CA PHE A 521 -29.76 -4.96 -16.30
C PHE A 521 -28.62 -5.00 -15.26
N ALA A 522 -28.88 -5.56 -14.08
CA ALA A 522 -27.92 -5.60 -12.97
C ALA A 522 -26.98 -6.80 -13.02
N GLU A 523 -27.51 -8.01 -13.30
CA GLU A 523 -26.83 -9.31 -13.18
C GLU A 523 -25.62 -9.44 -14.13
N ARG A 524 -25.58 -8.66 -15.22
CA ARG A 524 -24.50 -8.77 -16.21
C ARG A 524 -23.75 -7.48 -16.54
N THR A 525 -24.27 -6.28 -16.27
CA THR A 525 -23.57 -5.04 -16.63
C THR A 525 -22.60 -4.56 -15.54
N ILE A 526 -22.98 -4.62 -14.26
CA ILE A 526 -22.06 -4.32 -13.13
C ILE A 526 -21.06 -5.46 -12.98
N PHE A 527 -21.54 -6.71 -13.10
CA PHE A 527 -20.71 -7.90 -13.05
C PHE A 527 -19.70 -7.97 -14.22
N ALA A 528 -20.06 -7.59 -15.45
CA ALA A 528 -19.10 -7.51 -16.57
C ALA A 528 -18.13 -6.32 -16.49
N MET A 529 -18.38 -5.31 -15.66
CA MET A 529 -17.50 -4.13 -15.57
C MET A 529 -16.60 -4.13 -14.34
N VAL A 530 -17.09 -4.66 -13.22
CA VAL A 530 -16.34 -4.80 -11.97
C VAL A 530 -15.64 -6.18 -11.92
N LEU A 531 -16.33 -7.23 -12.38
CA LEU A 531 -15.87 -8.61 -12.41
C LEU A 531 -15.61 -9.14 -13.81
N GLY A 532 -15.84 -8.39 -14.90
CA GLY A 532 -15.50 -8.86 -16.24
C GLY A 532 -14.01 -9.07 -16.42
N GLY A 533 -13.15 -8.42 -15.62
CA GLY A 533 -11.73 -8.80 -15.52
C GLY A 533 -11.48 -10.15 -14.81
N LEU A 534 -12.43 -10.61 -13.99
CA LEU A 534 -12.39 -11.84 -13.19
C LEU A 534 -13.14 -13.01 -13.83
N LEU A 535 -14.18 -12.76 -14.65
CA LEU A 535 -15.05 -13.78 -15.25
C LEU A 535 -15.10 -13.77 -16.78
N SER A 536 -14.43 -12.84 -17.45
CA SER A 536 -14.02 -13.07 -18.86
C SER A 536 -12.89 -14.10 -18.98
N LYS A 537 -12.39 -14.63 -17.85
CA LYS A 537 -11.69 -15.90 -17.85
C LYS A 537 -12.68 -17.07 -18.00
N HIS A 538 -13.38 -17.13 -19.13
CA HIS A 538 -13.22 -18.38 -19.87
C HIS A 538 -11.73 -18.49 -20.13
N GLU A 539 -11.13 -19.62 -19.77
CA GLU A 539 -9.72 -19.94 -20.00
C GLU A 539 -9.30 -19.60 -21.44
N GLU A 540 -8.94 -18.35 -21.69
CA GLU A 540 -7.73 -18.10 -22.43
C GLU A 540 -6.64 -18.17 -21.37
N GLU A 541 -5.87 -19.26 -21.43
CA GLU A 541 -4.57 -19.33 -20.78
C GLU A 541 -3.91 -17.95 -20.86
N PRO A 542 -3.40 -17.38 -19.75
CA PRO A 542 -2.81 -16.05 -19.79
C PRO A 542 -1.78 -16.04 -20.90
N GLN A 543 -2.10 -15.33 -22.00
CA GLN A 543 -1.31 -15.40 -23.21
C GLN A 543 0.14 -15.12 -22.82
N ARG A 544 0.99 -16.11 -23.08
CA ARG A 544 2.41 -16.05 -22.77
C ARG A 544 2.93 -14.69 -23.22
N PRO A 545 3.45 -13.84 -22.31
CA PRO A 545 3.90 -12.51 -22.67
C PRO A 545 4.84 -12.56 -23.88
N ILE A 546 4.66 -11.65 -24.83
CA ILE A 546 5.50 -11.58 -26.03
C ILE A 546 6.96 -11.48 -25.58
N LEU A 547 7.81 -12.36 -26.13
CA LEU A 547 9.23 -12.47 -25.78
C LEU A 547 9.50 -12.75 -24.28
N LEU A 548 8.60 -13.46 -23.59
CA LEU A 548 8.74 -13.80 -22.16
C LEU A 548 10.14 -14.32 -21.81
N GLU A 549 10.65 -15.31 -22.54
CA GLU A 549 11.97 -15.91 -22.27
C GLU A 549 13.09 -14.86 -22.31
N LEU A 550 13.02 -13.92 -23.25
CA LEU A 550 13.97 -12.81 -23.33
C LEU A 550 13.78 -11.85 -22.16
N ARG A 551 12.53 -11.41 -21.92
CA ARG A 551 12.15 -10.37 -20.94
C ARG A 551 12.30 -10.79 -19.49
N SER A 552 12.38 -12.09 -19.22
CA SER A 552 12.66 -12.67 -17.91
C SER A 552 14.01 -13.41 -17.84
N SER A 553 14.84 -13.30 -18.89
CA SER A 553 16.16 -13.94 -18.91
C SER A 553 17.10 -13.29 -17.89
N LYS A 554 18.00 -14.09 -17.32
CA LYS A 554 19.09 -13.59 -16.43
C LYS A 554 19.86 -12.45 -17.11
N ILE A 555 20.16 -12.61 -18.41
CA ILE A 555 20.91 -11.63 -19.22
C ILE A 555 20.14 -10.32 -19.35
N PHE A 556 18.84 -10.37 -19.63
CA PHE A 556 18.02 -9.16 -19.76
C PHE A 556 17.84 -8.45 -18.42
N VAL A 557 17.65 -9.17 -17.32
CA VAL A 557 17.58 -8.58 -15.97
C VAL A 557 18.89 -7.89 -15.62
N ILE A 558 20.04 -8.55 -15.85
CA ILE A 558 21.37 -7.95 -15.68
C ILE A 558 21.49 -6.70 -16.54
N PHE A 559 21.12 -6.77 -17.82
CA PHE A 559 21.19 -5.63 -18.73
C PHE A 559 20.32 -4.46 -18.25
N VAL A 560 19.07 -4.68 -17.86
CA VAL A 560 18.16 -3.61 -17.40
C VAL A 560 18.67 -2.98 -16.11
N VAL A 561 19.18 -3.76 -15.15
CA VAL A 561 19.75 -3.22 -13.91
C VAL A 561 21.07 -2.48 -14.17
N SER A 562 21.93 -2.97 -15.04
CA SER A 562 23.16 -2.27 -15.45
C SER A 562 22.87 -1.00 -16.26
N PHE A 563 21.85 -1.01 -17.11
CA PHE A 563 21.42 0.15 -17.88
C PHE A 563 20.79 1.22 -16.98
N ALA A 564 20.09 0.78 -15.93
CA ALA A 564 19.54 1.62 -14.89
C ALA A 564 20.63 2.36 -14.09
N THR A 565 21.65 1.64 -13.62
CA THR A 565 22.79 2.27 -12.92
C THR A 565 23.61 3.15 -13.85
N PHE A 566 23.78 2.73 -15.11
CA PHE A 566 24.39 3.54 -16.17
C PHE A 566 23.63 4.85 -16.39
N THR A 567 22.32 4.81 -16.59
CA THR A 567 21.50 5.99 -16.88
C THR A 567 21.59 7.01 -15.76
N ASP A 568 21.49 6.55 -14.51
CA ASP A 568 21.55 7.42 -13.33
C ASP A 568 22.91 8.14 -13.22
N ILE A 569 24.01 7.40 -13.32
CA ILE A 569 25.36 7.97 -13.24
C ILE A 569 25.72 8.79 -14.48
N LEU A 570 25.27 8.37 -15.66
CA LEU A 570 25.44 9.14 -16.88
C LEU A 570 24.84 10.53 -16.71
N LEU A 571 23.60 10.63 -16.21
CA LEU A 571 22.92 11.91 -16.01
C LEU A 571 23.61 12.77 -14.93
N TYR A 572 24.16 12.15 -13.89
CA TYR A 572 24.99 12.85 -12.92
C TYR A 572 26.25 13.45 -13.58
N GLY A 573 26.98 12.62 -14.34
CA GLY A 573 28.25 12.98 -14.99
C GLY A 573 28.11 13.93 -16.17
N LEU A 574 26.99 13.84 -16.90
CA LEU A 574 26.68 14.67 -18.08
C LEU A 574 26.72 16.17 -17.77
N ILE A 575 26.36 16.53 -16.54
CA ILE A 575 26.25 17.91 -16.09
C ILE A 575 27.59 18.42 -15.54
N VAL A 576 28.52 17.55 -15.14
CA VAL A 576 29.81 17.91 -14.51
C VAL A 576 30.64 18.89 -15.35
N PRO A 577 30.99 18.62 -16.62
CA PRO A 577 31.80 19.54 -17.43
C PRO A 577 31.02 20.78 -17.91
N VAL A 578 29.69 20.74 -17.83
CA VAL A 578 28.80 21.84 -18.22
C VAL A 578 28.58 22.82 -17.07
N THR A 579 28.69 22.35 -15.82
CA THR A 579 28.32 23.10 -14.61
C THR A 579 29.10 24.42 -14.47
N PRO A 580 30.44 24.47 -14.56
CA PRO A 580 31.19 25.72 -14.31
C PRO A 580 30.76 26.84 -15.26
N THR A 581 30.76 26.56 -16.57
CA THR A 581 30.35 27.51 -17.60
C THR A 581 28.87 27.89 -17.50
N ALA A 582 27.98 26.93 -17.21
CA ALA A 582 26.55 27.21 -17.08
C ALA A 582 26.21 28.06 -15.84
N LEU A 583 26.95 27.91 -14.73
CA LEU A 583 26.81 28.75 -13.54
C LEU A 583 27.24 30.19 -13.82
N HIS A 584 28.32 30.38 -14.58
CA HIS A 584 28.76 31.70 -15.00
C HIS A 584 27.76 32.35 -15.97
N GLU A 585 27.47 31.68 -17.09
CA GLU A 585 26.69 32.25 -18.20
C GLU A 585 25.18 32.38 -17.91
N ARG A 586 24.60 31.48 -17.11
CA ARG A 586 23.14 31.44 -16.87
C ARG A 586 22.73 31.90 -15.49
N VAL A 587 23.55 31.67 -14.47
CA VAL A 587 23.25 32.07 -13.08
C VAL A 587 23.93 33.40 -12.73
N GLY A 588 25.00 33.78 -13.44
CA GLY A 588 25.72 35.04 -13.24
C GLY A 588 26.72 35.01 -12.09
N LEU A 589 27.27 33.83 -11.75
CA LEU A 589 28.30 33.68 -10.72
C LEU A 589 29.67 34.17 -11.21
N SER A 590 30.47 34.76 -10.33
CA SER A 590 31.85 35.17 -10.59
C SER A 590 32.79 33.97 -10.76
N GLU A 591 33.83 34.12 -11.60
CA GLU A 591 34.82 33.07 -11.88
C GLU A 591 35.50 32.54 -10.59
N ASP A 592 35.68 33.41 -9.58
CA ASP A 592 36.27 33.05 -8.28
C ASP A 592 35.40 32.06 -7.46
N ASP A 593 34.09 32.01 -7.71
CA ASP A 593 33.15 31.18 -6.93
C ASP A 593 32.81 29.84 -7.61
N GLU A 594 33.25 29.62 -8.86
CA GLU A 594 32.86 28.46 -9.68
C GLU A 594 33.29 27.13 -9.05
N GLN A 595 34.51 27.06 -8.52
CA GLN A 595 35.05 25.86 -7.86
C GLN A 595 34.25 25.50 -6.60
N SER A 596 33.92 26.51 -5.80
CA SER A 596 33.14 26.36 -4.56
C SER A 596 31.72 25.88 -4.86
N TRP A 597 31.02 26.52 -5.80
CA TRP A 597 29.65 26.13 -6.14
C TRP A 597 29.57 24.81 -6.90
N THR A 598 30.55 24.47 -7.74
CA THR A 598 30.64 23.15 -8.38
C THR A 598 30.76 22.06 -7.31
N SER A 599 31.64 22.27 -6.32
CA SER A 599 31.81 21.32 -5.20
C SER A 599 30.55 21.22 -4.34
N ILE A 600 29.86 22.33 -4.05
CA ILE A 600 28.60 22.37 -3.29
C ILE A 600 27.49 21.61 -4.02
N LEU A 601 27.32 21.84 -5.33
CA LEU A 601 26.26 21.18 -6.12
C LEU A 601 26.48 19.67 -6.26
N LEU A 602 27.73 19.22 -6.37
CA LEU A 602 28.07 17.79 -6.35
C LEU A 602 27.83 17.19 -4.96
N ALA A 603 28.15 17.90 -3.88
CA ALA A 603 27.89 17.45 -2.52
C ALA A 603 26.37 17.42 -2.18
N LEU A 604 25.57 18.33 -2.74
CA LEU A 604 24.10 18.35 -2.57
C LEU A 604 23.42 17.11 -3.16
N TYR A 605 23.94 16.59 -4.27
CA TYR A 605 23.51 15.29 -4.80
C TYR A 605 23.75 14.17 -3.77
N GLY A 606 24.95 14.11 -3.18
CA GLY A 606 25.27 13.16 -2.11
C GLY A 606 24.43 13.33 -0.85
N ALA A 607 24.12 14.56 -0.45
CA ALA A 607 23.28 14.86 0.71
C ALA A 607 21.83 14.40 0.50
N ALA A 608 21.29 14.59 -0.70
CA ALA A 608 19.95 14.15 -1.05
C ALA A 608 19.82 12.62 -1.22
N LEU A 609 20.89 11.97 -1.70
CA LEU A 609 21.01 10.51 -1.73
C LEU A 609 20.85 9.89 -0.34
N LEU A 610 21.27 10.60 0.71
CA LEU A 610 21.19 10.18 2.11
C LEU A 610 19.78 10.39 2.74
N ALA A 611 18.92 11.22 2.14
CA ALA A 611 17.66 11.68 2.74
C ALA A 611 16.37 11.00 2.20
N ALA A 612 16.46 10.18 1.16
CA ALA A 612 15.29 9.74 0.36
C ALA A 612 14.61 8.43 0.83
N SER A 613 13.26 8.37 0.73
CA SER A 613 12.49 7.14 1.00
C SER A 613 11.30 6.80 0.08
N ARG A 614 10.90 7.61 -0.94
CA ARG A 614 9.84 7.27 -1.93
C ARG A 614 10.02 8.01 -3.29
N LEU A 615 9.34 7.52 -4.36
CA LEU A 615 9.62 7.63 -5.82
C LEU A 615 9.04 8.85 -6.60
N VAL A 616 9.55 9.02 -7.85
CA VAL A 616 9.27 10.00 -8.96
C VAL A 616 10.18 11.25 -9.05
N ALA A 617 11.52 11.08 -9.00
CA ALA A 617 12.44 12.23 -8.91
C ALA A 617 13.41 12.44 -10.12
N LEU A 618 13.78 11.42 -10.92
CA LEU A 618 14.85 11.57 -11.94
C LEU A 618 14.47 12.52 -13.09
N GLY A 619 13.32 12.30 -13.74
CA GLY A 619 12.88 13.12 -14.86
C GLY A 619 12.58 14.57 -14.45
N ALA A 620 12.06 14.75 -13.23
CA ALA A 620 11.83 16.07 -12.64
C ALA A 620 13.16 16.80 -12.37
N SER A 621 14.18 16.11 -11.85
CA SER A 621 15.53 16.66 -11.67
C SER A 621 16.15 17.12 -13.00
N THR A 622 16.14 16.25 -14.02
CA THR A 622 16.71 16.58 -15.34
C THR A 622 15.97 17.76 -15.98
N ALA A 623 14.65 17.84 -15.82
CA ALA A 623 13.87 18.99 -16.27
C ALA A 623 14.21 20.28 -15.51
N LEU A 624 14.34 20.22 -14.17
CA LEU A 624 14.73 21.37 -13.35
C LEU A 624 16.11 21.89 -13.72
N LEU A 625 17.10 21.00 -13.90
CA LEU A 625 18.44 21.39 -14.33
C LEU A 625 18.41 21.99 -15.74
N CYS A 626 17.62 21.44 -16.67
CA CYS A 626 17.46 21.97 -18.03
C CYS A 626 16.94 23.43 -18.04
N VAL A 627 15.92 23.74 -17.23
CA VAL A 627 15.29 25.07 -17.20
C VAL A 627 15.94 26.04 -16.20
N GLY A 628 16.89 25.57 -15.39
CA GLY A 628 17.46 26.31 -14.28
C GLY A 628 18.24 27.56 -14.69
N THR A 629 17.69 28.72 -14.38
CA THR A 629 18.34 30.04 -14.56
C THR A 629 18.72 30.70 -13.23
N THR A 630 18.44 30.05 -12.09
CA THR A 630 18.80 30.54 -10.77
C THR A 630 19.47 29.45 -9.95
N LEU A 631 20.30 29.86 -8.99
CA LEU A 631 21.02 28.94 -8.11
C LEU A 631 20.06 28.03 -7.31
N GLY A 632 18.89 28.54 -6.91
CA GLY A 632 17.86 27.77 -6.22
C GLY A 632 17.29 26.62 -7.05
N VAL A 633 17.10 26.80 -8.36
CA VAL A 633 16.63 25.74 -9.25
C VAL A 633 17.70 24.67 -9.48
N TRP A 634 18.98 25.07 -9.55
CA TRP A 634 20.10 24.14 -9.64
C TRP A 634 20.28 23.30 -8.36
N ILE A 635 20.13 23.92 -7.19
CA ILE A 635 20.11 23.23 -5.89
C ILE A 635 18.96 22.22 -5.86
N ALA A 636 17.74 22.64 -6.21
CA ALA A 636 16.58 21.76 -6.24
C ALA A 636 16.79 20.59 -7.22
N GLY A 637 17.31 20.87 -8.41
CA GLY A 637 17.64 19.86 -9.42
C GLY A 637 18.62 18.82 -8.89
N ARG A 638 19.72 19.22 -8.24
CA ARG A 638 20.69 18.29 -7.63
C ARG A 638 20.11 17.48 -6.47
N LEU A 639 19.24 18.09 -5.65
CA LEU A 639 18.54 17.37 -4.58
C LEU A 639 17.60 16.29 -5.14
N PHE A 640 16.80 16.61 -6.17
CA PHE A 640 15.95 15.61 -6.81
C PHE A 640 16.75 14.51 -7.52
N GLN A 641 17.93 14.85 -8.07
CA GLN A 641 18.82 13.87 -8.69
C GLN A 641 19.31 12.84 -7.66
N GLY A 642 19.77 13.31 -6.50
CA GLY A 642 20.23 12.44 -5.41
C GLY A 642 19.12 11.56 -4.83
N ILE A 643 17.90 12.11 -4.65
CA ILE A 643 16.74 11.34 -4.18
C ILE A 643 16.41 10.18 -5.14
N SER A 644 16.53 10.42 -6.44
CA SER A 644 16.24 9.40 -7.44
C SER A 644 17.26 8.26 -7.45
N ALA A 645 18.55 8.61 -7.39
CA ALA A 645 19.65 7.66 -7.40
C ALA A 645 19.54 6.63 -6.24
N ALA A 646 19.06 7.07 -5.08
CA ALA A 646 18.92 6.21 -3.90
C ALA A 646 18.00 5.00 -4.13
N VAL A 647 16.93 5.20 -4.90
CA VAL A 647 15.93 4.16 -5.14
C VAL A 647 16.38 3.21 -6.25
N VAL A 648 16.97 3.76 -7.33
CA VAL A 648 17.39 2.98 -8.49
C VAL A 648 18.40 1.90 -8.10
N TRP A 649 19.36 2.24 -7.26
CA TRP A 649 20.44 1.34 -6.88
C TRP A 649 19.97 0.28 -5.89
N THR A 650 19.20 0.70 -4.88
CA THR A 650 18.74 -0.18 -3.81
C THR A 650 17.79 -1.26 -4.35
N VAL A 651 16.85 -0.88 -5.22
CA VAL A 651 15.87 -1.81 -5.80
C VAL A 651 16.52 -2.66 -6.90
N GLY A 652 17.35 -2.05 -7.75
CA GLY A 652 18.01 -2.76 -8.86
C GLY A 652 18.98 -3.85 -8.38
N LEU A 653 19.84 -3.55 -7.41
CA LEU A 653 20.80 -4.52 -6.86
C LEU A 653 20.10 -5.63 -6.06
N ALA A 654 19.02 -5.32 -5.33
CA ALA A 654 18.21 -6.33 -4.66
C ALA A 654 17.58 -7.30 -5.68
N LEU A 655 17.04 -6.78 -6.79
CA LEU A 655 16.46 -7.61 -7.85
C LEU A 655 17.49 -8.57 -8.49
N LEU A 656 18.77 -8.15 -8.61
CA LEU A 656 19.83 -9.03 -9.08
C LEU A 656 20.10 -10.20 -8.13
N VAL A 657 20.15 -9.93 -6.82
CA VAL A 657 20.32 -10.99 -5.81
C VAL A 657 19.16 -11.98 -5.85
N ASP A 658 17.94 -11.51 -6.10
CA ASP A 658 16.75 -12.37 -6.16
C ASP A 658 16.67 -13.17 -7.48
N THR A 659 17.39 -12.75 -8.53
CA THR A 659 17.32 -13.36 -9.86
C THR A 659 18.48 -14.33 -10.16
N ILE A 660 19.67 -14.03 -9.61
CA ILE A 660 20.94 -14.70 -9.91
C ILE A 660 21.32 -15.66 -8.77
N GLU A 661 21.83 -16.83 -9.16
CA GLU A 661 22.32 -17.84 -8.21
C GLU A 661 23.61 -17.36 -7.52
N LYS A 662 23.88 -17.85 -6.29
CA LYS A 662 24.98 -17.37 -5.46
C LYS A 662 26.35 -17.53 -6.12
N GLU A 663 26.50 -18.54 -6.98
CA GLU A 663 27.73 -18.93 -7.66
C GLU A 663 28.12 -17.98 -8.81
N ALA A 664 27.17 -17.16 -9.29
CA ALA A 664 27.37 -16.18 -10.37
C ALA A 664 27.00 -14.75 -9.95
N LEU A 665 26.78 -14.54 -8.65
CA LEU A 665 26.28 -13.27 -8.13
C LEU A 665 27.33 -12.15 -8.26
N GLY A 666 28.61 -12.44 -8.02
CA GLY A 666 29.69 -11.50 -8.19
C GLY A 666 29.87 -11.07 -9.64
N GLU A 667 29.81 -11.99 -10.60
CA GLU A 667 29.84 -11.63 -12.03
C GLU A 667 28.69 -10.68 -12.40
N ALA A 668 27.46 -10.97 -11.96
CA ALA A 668 26.30 -10.12 -12.19
C ALA A 668 26.43 -8.73 -11.50
N MET A 669 26.95 -8.69 -10.28
CA MET A 669 27.27 -7.43 -9.58
C MET A 669 28.35 -6.64 -10.32
N GLY A 670 29.30 -7.34 -10.95
CA GLY A 670 30.32 -6.74 -11.81
C GLY A 670 29.74 -6.08 -13.06
N TYR A 671 28.70 -6.66 -13.69
CA TYR A 671 27.98 -5.99 -14.77
C TYR A 671 27.22 -4.74 -14.28
N ALA A 672 26.62 -4.77 -13.09
CA ALA A 672 25.96 -3.60 -12.51
C ALA A 672 26.96 -2.47 -12.20
N ALA A 673 28.14 -2.82 -11.68
CA ALA A 673 29.26 -1.91 -11.43
C ALA A 673 29.85 -1.35 -12.74
N MET A 674 29.97 -2.17 -13.78
CA MET A 674 30.37 -1.70 -15.12
C MET A 674 29.40 -0.64 -15.66
N GLY A 675 28.10 -0.76 -15.38
CA GLY A 675 27.09 0.25 -15.72
C GLY A 675 27.40 1.62 -15.09
N ILE A 676 27.71 1.64 -13.79
CA ILE A 676 28.16 2.84 -13.07
C ILE A 676 29.35 3.46 -13.81
N THR A 677 30.37 2.67 -14.11
CA THR A 677 31.59 3.21 -14.73
C THR A 677 31.39 3.67 -16.16
N LEU A 678 30.63 2.94 -16.98
CA LEU A 678 30.27 3.39 -18.32
C LEU A 678 29.52 4.73 -18.24
N GLY A 679 28.67 4.91 -17.23
CA GLY A 679 28.01 6.19 -16.96
C GLY A 679 29.00 7.28 -16.60
N THR A 680 29.95 7.00 -15.69
CA THR A 680 30.97 7.96 -15.23
C THR A 680 31.91 8.37 -16.35
N MET A 681 32.24 7.45 -17.26
CA MET A 681 33.09 7.72 -18.43
C MET A 681 32.34 8.51 -19.49
N THR A 682 31.14 8.06 -19.82
CA THR A 682 30.38 8.55 -20.97
C THR A 682 29.69 9.87 -20.65
N GLY A 683 29.35 10.12 -19.38
CA GLY A 683 28.64 11.31 -18.93
C GLY A 683 29.43 12.58 -19.21
N PRO A 684 30.59 12.82 -18.56
CA PRO A 684 31.41 13.99 -18.82
C PRO A 684 31.91 14.07 -20.28
N LEU A 685 32.20 12.94 -20.91
CA LEU A 685 32.59 12.93 -22.32
C LEU A 685 31.49 13.47 -23.23
N LEU A 686 30.29 12.89 -23.18
CA LEU A 686 29.16 13.33 -24.00
C LEU A 686 28.70 14.72 -23.59
N GLY A 687 28.70 15.03 -22.30
CA GLY A 687 28.35 16.34 -21.76
C GLY A 687 29.23 17.43 -22.37
N GLY A 688 30.56 17.26 -22.32
CA GLY A 688 31.50 18.22 -22.91
C GLY A 688 31.40 18.33 -24.43
N VAL A 689 31.39 17.20 -25.14
CA VAL A 689 31.35 17.17 -26.62
C VAL A 689 30.05 17.76 -27.16
N ILE A 690 28.91 17.37 -26.59
CA ILE A 690 27.59 17.84 -27.05
C ILE A 690 27.40 19.30 -26.66
N TYR A 691 27.88 19.73 -25.49
CA TYR A 691 27.84 21.12 -25.11
C TYR A 691 28.64 22.01 -26.07
N GLU A 692 29.86 21.62 -26.41
CA GLU A 692 30.75 22.40 -27.29
C GLU A 692 30.21 22.53 -28.73
N ASN A 693 29.52 21.51 -29.25
CA ASN A 693 29.03 21.51 -30.64
C ASN A 693 27.53 21.86 -30.80
N GLY A 694 26.71 21.56 -29.78
CA GLY A 694 25.24 21.68 -29.82
C GLY A 694 24.64 22.60 -28.77
N GLY A 695 25.47 23.15 -27.87
CA GLY A 695 25.03 24.06 -26.80
C GLY A 695 24.28 23.36 -25.65
N TYR A 696 23.88 24.17 -24.67
CA TYR A 696 23.30 23.71 -23.40
C TYR A 696 22.13 22.74 -23.55
N TYR A 697 21.13 23.07 -24.37
CA TYR A 697 19.91 22.25 -24.48
C TYR A 697 20.12 20.91 -25.21
N ALA A 698 21.12 20.80 -26.10
CA ALA A 698 21.41 19.55 -26.78
C ALA A 698 21.84 18.45 -25.80
N VAL A 699 22.54 18.83 -24.73
CA VAL A 699 22.94 17.93 -23.65
C VAL A 699 21.71 17.32 -22.97
N PHE A 700 20.67 18.12 -22.69
CA PHE A 700 19.44 17.63 -22.06
C PHE A 700 18.54 16.84 -23.03
N GLY A 701 18.59 17.12 -24.33
CA GLY A 701 17.91 16.30 -25.34
C GLY A 701 18.36 14.83 -25.32
N LEU A 702 19.69 14.60 -25.22
CA LEU A 702 20.24 13.26 -25.01
C LEU A 702 19.77 12.65 -23.68
N ALA A 703 19.81 13.43 -22.61
CA ALA A 703 19.39 13.01 -21.27
C ALA A 703 17.94 12.47 -21.27
N PHE A 704 17.00 13.21 -21.86
CA PHE A 704 15.60 12.78 -21.95
C PHE A 704 15.41 11.52 -22.81
N GLY A 705 16.15 11.39 -23.91
CA GLY A 705 16.11 10.19 -24.75
C GLY A 705 16.54 8.92 -23.99
N ILE A 706 17.64 9.02 -23.22
CA ILE A 706 18.16 7.89 -22.42
C ILE A 706 17.21 7.56 -21.26
N ILE A 707 16.63 8.55 -20.59
CA ILE A 707 15.60 8.34 -19.56
C ILE A 707 14.37 7.63 -20.13
N GLY A 708 13.89 8.05 -21.31
CA GLY A 708 12.75 7.41 -21.98
C GLY A 708 13.02 5.93 -22.29
N LEU A 709 14.24 5.62 -22.74
CA LEU A 709 14.67 4.24 -22.97
C LEU A 709 14.79 3.44 -21.67
N ASP A 710 15.33 4.01 -20.59
CA ASP A 710 15.43 3.35 -19.28
C ASP A 710 14.03 3.00 -18.74
N ILE A 711 13.08 3.94 -18.80
CA ILE A 711 11.69 3.71 -18.39
C ILE A 711 11.07 2.59 -19.24
N PHE A 712 11.26 2.63 -20.56
CA PHE A 712 10.76 1.59 -21.45
C PHE A 712 11.33 0.20 -21.10
N LEU A 713 12.65 0.10 -20.92
CA LEU A 713 13.31 -1.17 -20.57
C LEU A 713 12.80 -1.75 -19.25
N ARG A 714 12.55 -0.91 -18.24
CA ARG A 714 11.97 -1.34 -16.95
C ARG A 714 10.50 -1.76 -17.05
N LEU A 715 9.70 -1.09 -17.88
CA LEU A 715 8.31 -1.49 -18.14
C LEU A 715 8.23 -2.81 -18.92
N VAL A 716 9.25 -3.09 -19.74
CA VAL A 716 9.35 -4.34 -20.50
C VAL A 716 9.88 -5.49 -19.62
N LEU A 717 10.70 -5.22 -18.61
CA LEU A 717 11.23 -6.24 -17.69
C LEU A 717 10.11 -7.04 -17.00
N ILE A 718 10.23 -8.37 -17.03
CA ILE A 718 9.36 -9.27 -16.27
C ILE A 718 10.22 -9.95 -15.22
N GLU A 719 9.87 -9.77 -13.95
CA GLU A 719 10.59 -10.42 -12.86
C GLU A 719 10.50 -11.94 -12.98
N LYS A 720 11.60 -12.64 -12.70
CA LYS A 720 11.68 -14.10 -12.86
C LYS A 720 10.64 -14.82 -12.01
N LYS A 721 10.32 -14.30 -10.82
CA LYS A 721 9.25 -14.83 -9.93
C LYS A 721 7.87 -14.81 -10.60
N ASP A 722 7.59 -13.80 -11.42
CA ASP A 722 6.35 -13.68 -12.17
C ASP A 722 6.40 -14.50 -13.45
N ALA A 723 7.55 -14.52 -14.15
CA ALA A 723 7.76 -15.33 -15.35
C ALA A 723 7.64 -16.84 -15.13
N MET A 724 7.92 -17.33 -13.91
CA MET A 724 7.78 -18.74 -13.52
C MET A 724 6.38 -19.31 -13.79
N LYS A 725 5.34 -18.46 -13.77
CA LYS A 725 3.94 -18.83 -14.07
C LYS A 725 3.76 -19.38 -15.50
N TRP A 726 4.66 -19.06 -16.43
CA TRP A 726 4.58 -19.42 -17.85
C TRP A 726 5.76 -20.27 -18.35
N LEU A 727 6.87 -20.33 -17.62
CA LEU A 727 8.08 -21.08 -18.01
C LEU A 727 8.06 -22.55 -17.55
N ARG A 728 7.10 -22.96 -16.72
CA ARG A 728 6.89 -24.37 -16.32
C ARG A 728 5.46 -24.86 -16.58
N PRO A 729 5.03 -25.02 -17.84
CA PRO A 729 3.82 -25.77 -18.15
C PRO A 729 4.20 -27.25 -18.36
N GLY A 730 3.75 -28.14 -17.47
CA GLY A 730 3.82 -29.59 -17.71
C GLY A 730 4.61 -30.41 -16.69
N LYS A 731 4.03 -30.63 -15.51
CA LYS A 731 4.09 -31.90 -14.76
C LYS A 731 2.94 -31.97 -13.75
N ILE A 732 1.72 -31.86 -14.27
CA ILE A 732 0.55 -32.49 -13.65
C ILE A 732 0.20 -33.62 -14.61
N SER A 733 0.87 -34.76 -14.44
CA SER A 733 0.45 -36.01 -15.05
C SER A 733 -0.24 -36.83 -13.97
N THR A 734 -1.56 -36.90 -14.08
CA THR A 734 -2.42 -37.89 -13.47
C THR A 734 -2.05 -39.28 -14.01
N GLU A 735 -1.27 -40.05 -13.26
CA GLU A 735 -1.33 -41.52 -13.23
C GLU A 735 -0.94 -42.02 -11.83
N PRO A 736 -1.61 -43.08 -11.32
CA PRO A 736 -1.44 -43.54 -9.94
C PRO A 736 -0.09 -44.25 -9.78
N VAL A 737 0.76 -43.77 -8.88
CA VAL A 737 1.98 -44.47 -8.50
C VAL A 737 1.62 -45.48 -7.42
N ASP A 738 1.43 -46.71 -7.88
CA ASP A 738 1.53 -47.94 -7.11
C ASP A 738 2.88 -47.99 -6.37
N ASN A 739 2.81 -48.44 -5.11
CA ASN A 739 3.95 -48.81 -4.30
C ASN A 739 4.78 -49.90 -4.99
N ALA A 740 6.03 -49.60 -5.36
CA ALA A 740 7.02 -50.64 -5.65
C ALA A 740 8.45 -50.17 -5.33
N THR A 741 8.83 -50.42 -4.08
CA THR A 741 10.09 -51.09 -3.66
C THR A 741 11.42 -50.63 -4.29
N GLU A 742 12.20 -49.94 -3.46
CA GLU A 742 13.65 -50.02 -3.42
C GLU A 742 14.13 -51.48 -3.49
N LYS A 743 14.86 -51.82 -4.55
CA LYS A 743 15.70 -53.03 -4.59
C LYS A 743 17.02 -52.74 -3.88
N GLN A 744 17.17 -53.24 -2.65
CA GLN A 744 18.50 -53.52 -2.13
C GLN A 744 19.06 -54.83 -2.73
N PRO A 745 20.40 -55.00 -2.80
CA PRO A 745 21.02 -56.18 -3.38
C PRO A 745 20.95 -57.36 -2.41
N THR A 746 20.72 -58.55 -2.97
CA THR A 746 20.81 -59.85 -2.30
C THR A 746 22.21 -60.11 -1.74
N ASP A 747 22.35 -60.50 -0.47
CA ASP A 747 22.68 -61.88 -0.07
C ASP A 747 22.68 -62.06 1.48
N GLY A 748 22.33 -63.25 1.96
CA GLY A 748 22.66 -63.73 3.32
C GLY A 748 21.56 -63.75 4.40
N ARG A 749 20.74 -64.82 4.40
CA ARG A 749 20.32 -65.70 5.54
C ARG A 749 20.16 -65.08 6.96
N VAL A 750 19.16 -65.35 7.81
CA VAL A 750 18.12 -66.40 7.98
C VAL A 750 17.28 -66.02 9.25
N SER A 751 16.00 -66.42 9.26
CA SER A 751 15.07 -66.70 10.41
C SER A 751 14.47 -65.60 11.32
N LEU A 752 13.13 -65.57 11.27
CA LEU A 752 12.06 -65.25 12.25
C LEU A 752 12.26 -65.86 13.68
N PRO A 753 11.44 -65.56 14.73
CA PRO A 753 10.08 -64.97 14.73
C PRO A 753 9.74 -63.90 15.81
N LEU A 754 8.55 -63.31 15.64
CA LEU A 754 7.69 -62.60 16.62
C LEU A 754 7.48 -63.39 17.93
N PRO A 755 7.05 -62.75 19.04
CA PRO A 755 5.60 -62.68 19.34
C PRO A 755 5.16 -61.38 20.09
N THR A 756 4.05 -60.73 19.70
CA THR A 756 2.68 -60.74 20.29
C THR A 756 2.42 -59.83 21.49
N ASP A 757 1.28 -59.12 21.42
CA ASP A 757 0.32 -58.81 22.51
C ASP A 757 0.82 -57.92 23.67
N GLU A 758 0.04 -57.08 24.37
CA GLU A 758 -1.38 -56.77 24.44
C GLU A 758 -1.52 -55.51 25.34
N CYS A 759 -2.65 -54.82 25.21
CA CYS A 759 -3.45 -54.08 26.19
C CYS A 759 -2.89 -53.52 27.54
N ASP A 760 -3.28 -52.25 27.74
CA ASP A 760 -4.04 -51.72 28.89
C ASP A 760 -3.36 -51.10 30.14
N SER A 761 -3.73 -49.82 30.30
CA SER A 761 -4.35 -49.20 31.48
C SER A 761 -3.50 -48.56 32.61
N ASN A 762 -3.82 -47.28 32.84
CA ASN A 762 -3.99 -46.54 34.11
C ASN A 762 -3.19 -46.98 35.36
N SER A 763 -2.45 -46.03 35.97
CA SER A 763 -2.92 -45.27 37.14
C SER A 763 -1.83 -44.45 37.86
N ARG A 764 -2.18 -43.19 38.12
CA ARG A 764 -1.91 -42.27 39.24
C ARG A 764 -0.90 -42.57 40.39
N ASN A 765 -0.24 -41.46 40.74
CA ASN A 765 0.06 -40.87 42.07
C ASN A 765 1.47 -40.97 42.70
N GLU A 766 2.09 -39.78 42.78
CA GLU A 766 2.75 -39.10 43.91
C GLU A 766 3.58 -39.90 44.93
N HIS A 767 4.84 -39.45 45.12
CA HIS A 767 5.31 -38.99 46.44
C HIS A 767 6.49 -38.02 46.33
N ASP A 768 6.39 -37.02 47.21
CA ASP A 768 7.19 -35.82 47.44
C ASP A 768 8.48 -36.10 48.27
N VAL A 769 9.34 -35.07 48.46
CA VAL A 769 10.08 -34.72 49.71
C VAL A 769 11.39 -33.92 49.44
N THR A 770 11.26 -32.59 49.60
CA THR A 770 12.10 -31.62 50.38
C THR A 770 13.56 -31.32 49.99
N SER A 771 14.19 -30.17 50.26
CA SER A 771 13.85 -28.76 50.59
C SER A 771 15.17 -28.02 50.90
N ASN A 772 15.22 -26.70 50.67
CA ASN A 772 16.03 -25.63 51.32
C ASN A 772 17.12 -24.95 50.48
N THR A 773 16.86 -23.72 50.03
CA THR A 773 17.29 -22.46 50.69
C THR A 773 16.80 -21.23 49.90
N THR A 774 16.29 -20.22 50.61
CA THR A 774 15.89 -18.85 50.15
C THR A 774 16.80 -17.83 50.87
N PRO A 775 16.79 -16.49 50.61
CA PRO A 775 16.16 -15.70 49.54
C PRO A 775 17.06 -14.60 48.92
N GLN A 776 16.77 -14.11 47.69
CA GLN A 776 16.88 -12.67 47.35
C GLN A 776 16.30 -12.32 45.98
N GLU A 777 15.65 -11.16 45.92
CA GLU A 777 15.09 -10.50 44.75
C GLU A 777 16.14 -10.22 43.68
N ASP A 778 15.82 -10.48 42.40
CA ASP A 778 16.15 -9.55 41.30
C ASP A 778 15.40 -9.88 39.99
N THR A 779 14.50 -8.95 39.63
CA THR A 779 14.07 -8.53 38.29
C THR A 779 14.14 -9.49 37.08
N ILE A 780 12.98 -10.03 36.65
CA ILE A 780 12.76 -10.42 35.25
C ILE A 780 11.92 -9.33 34.55
N ARG A 781 12.63 -8.46 33.82
CA ARG A 781 12.09 -7.44 32.92
C ARG A 781 11.39 -8.10 31.72
N GLY A 782 10.24 -7.54 31.36
CA GLY A 782 9.34 -8.02 30.32
C GLY A 782 9.88 -8.10 28.90
N ALA A 783 9.35 -9.08 28.15
CA ALA A 783 9.46 -9.17 26.70
C ALA A 783 8.60 -8.05 26.08
N ASN A 784 9.26 -6.94 25.77
CA ASN A 784 8.72 -5.71 25.21
C ASN A 784 8.04 -5.94 23.83
N GLN A 785 6.74 -5.66 23.74
CA GLN A 785 6.07 -5.26 22.49
C GLN A 785 6.76 -3.98 21.97
N GLN A 786 7.51 -4.09 20.87
CA GLN A 786 8.18 -2.95 20.25
C GLN A 786 7.51 -2.55 18.94
N THR A 787 7.24 -1.26 18.79
CA THR A 787 6.61 -0.62 17.62
C THR A 787 7.37 -0.88 16.30
N PRO A 788 6.74 -0.78 15.11
CA PRO A 788 7.39 -1.02 13.81
C PRO A 788 8.64 -0.18 13.54
N ARG A 789 8.67 1.06 14.07
CA ARG A 789 9.84 1.95 14.04
C ARG A 789 11.01 1.40 14.86
N LYS A 790 10.74 0.73 15.99
CA LYS A 790 11.74 0.03 16.81
C LYS A 790 12.25 -1.26 16.14
N ARG A 791 11.40 -1.97 15.38
CA ARG A 791 11.80 -3.15 14.56
C ARG A 791 12.78 -2.79 13.43
N ARG A 792 12.52 -1.74 12.65
CA ARG A 792 13.48 -1.24 11.63
C ARG A 792 14.81 -0.80 12.25
N PHE A 793 14.75 -0.10 13.38
CA PHE A 793 15.95 0.30 14.12
C PHE A 793 16.71 -0.92 14.65
N GLY A 794 16.00 -1.98 15.05
CA GLY A 794 16.55 -3.27 15.43
C GLY A 794 17.29 -3.96 14.29
N ALA A 795 16.71 -4.05 13.10
CA ALA A 795 17.31 -4.65 11.91
C ALA A 795 18.57 -3.92 11.43
N VAL A 796 18.52 -2.58 11.36
CA VAL A 796 19.71 -1.76 11.03
C VAL A 796 20.80 -1.94 12.09
N ARG A 797 20.43 -1.95 13.37
CA ARG A 797 21.37 -2.20 14.47
C ARG A 797 22.00 -3.59 14.37
N THR A 798 21.26 -4.62 13.94
CA THR A 798 21.78 -5.97 13.74
C THR A 798 22.84 -6.01 12.63
N LEU A 799 22.61 -5.34 11.49
CA LEU A 799 23.60 -5.26 10.42
C LEU A 799 24.83 -4.44 10.84
N LEU A 800 24.63 -3.28 11.46
CA LEU A 800 25.72 -2.42 11.94
C LEU A 800 26.49 -3.01 13.13
N ALA A 801 25.94 -4.00 13.81
CA ALA A 801 26.66 -4.77 14.84
C ALA A 801 27.64 -5.79 14.25
N SER A 802 27.63 -6.02 12.93
CA SER A 802 28.61 -6.88 12.26
C SER A 802 29.86 -6.10 11.89
N ASP A 803 31.01 -6.52 12.42
CA ASP A 803 32.32 -5.95 12.07
C ASP A 803 32.59 -6.03 10.55
N ARG A 804 32.09 -7.08 9.89
CA ARG A 804 32.19 -7.27 8.43
C ARG A 804 31.39 -6.20 7.68
N MET A 805 30.18 -5.88 8.14
CA MET A 805 29.36 -4.83 7.53
C MET A 805 30.04 -3.47 7.74
N LEU A 806 30.49 -3.16 8.95
CA LEU A 806 31.15 -1.87 9.24
C LEU A 806 32.39 -1.63 8.38
N VAL A 807 33.23 -2.65 8.20
CA VAL A 807 34.42 -2.54 7.35
C VAL A 807 34.07 -2.47 5.86
N THR A 808 33.00 -3.15 5.43
CA THR A 808 32.48 -3.04 4.05
C THR A 808 31.96 -1.62 3.78
N LEU A 809 31.21 -1.04 4.71
CA LEU A 809 30.70 0.33 4.63
C LEU A 809 31.85 1.35 4.65
N TRP A 810 32.84 1.16 5.51
CA TRP A 810 34.03 2.02 5.55
C TRP A 810 34.81 1.96 4.24
N ALA A 811 35.11 0.76 3.74
CA ALA A 811 35.81 0.60 2.47
C ALA A 811 35.06 1.28 1.32
N TYR A 812 33.74 1.09 1.25
CA TYR A 812 32.93 1.68 0.19
C TYR A 812 32.81 3.22 0.31
N PHE A 813 32.72 3.75 1.54
CA PHE A 813 32.81 5.18 1.81
C PHE A 813 34.13 5.77 1.28
N ILE A 814 35.27 5.12 1.55
CA ILE A 814 36.59 5.62 1.12
C ILE A 814 36.77 5.53 -0.40
N VAL A 815 36.25 4.47 -1.03
CA VAL A 815 36.17 4.37 -2.51
C VAL A 815 35.37 5.53 -3.09
N SER A 816 34.20 5.84 -2.51
CA SER A 816 33.37 6.97 -2.93
C SER A 816 34.08 8.32 -2.76
N VAL A 817 34.76 8.54 -1.62
CA VAL A 817 35.57 9.74 -1.38
C VAL A 817 36.60 9.91 -2.49
N ALA A 818 37.35 8.86 -2.84
CA ALA A 818 38.39 8.97 -3.86
C ALA A 818 37.83 9.19 -5.28
N LEU A 819 36.74 8.51 -5.65
CA LEU A 819 36.07 8.70 -6.93
C LEU A 819 35.54 10.13 -7.08
N THR A 820 34.74 10.59 -6.11
CA THR A 820 34.11 11.91 -6.16
C THR A 820 35.08 13.06 -5.94
N SER A 821 36.23 12.80 -5.28
CA SER A 821 37.36 13.72 -5.24
C SER A 821 37.96 13.93 -6.63
N LEU A 822 38.15 12.87 -7.42
CA LEU A 822 38.64 12.99 -8.79
C LEU A 822 37.62 13.71 -9.68
N ASP A 823 36.33 13.42 -9.54
CA ASP A 823 35.26 14.08 -10.30
C ASP A 823 35.27 15.60 -10.13
N SER A 824 35.48 16.10 -8.91
CA SER A 824 35.40 17.54 -8.64
C SER A 824 36.66 18.31 -9.05
N VAL A 825 37.84 17.70 -8.99
CA VAL A 825 39.11 18.43 -9.17
C VAL A 825 39.83 18.14 -10.48
N LEU A 826 39.62 16.98 -11.11
CA LEU A 826 40.34 16.56 -12.30
C LEU A 826 40.06 17.43 -13.54
N PRO A 827 38.80 17.80 -13.86
CA PRO A 827 38.50 18.66 -15.02
C PRO A 827 39.22 20.01 -14.94
N LEU A 828 39.20 20.60 -13.75
CA LEU A 828 39.80 21.90 -13.50
C LEU A 828 41.33 21.79 -13.43
N PHE A 829 41.88 20.69 -12.91
CA PHE A 829 43.32 20.48 -12.92
C PHE A 829 43.88 20.43 -14.35
N VAL A 830 43.20 19.72 -15.28
CA VAL A 830 43.65 19.66 -16.68
C VAL A 830 43.38 20.96 -17.44
N GLN A 831 42.34 21.72 -17.04
CA GLN A 831 42.13 23.08 -17.53
C GLN A 831 43.30 23.99 -17.13
N ASP A 832 43.63 24.05 -15.84
CA ASP A 832 44.67 24.95 -15.32
C ASP A 832 46.07 24.56 -15.78
N THR A 833 46.37 23.26 -15.77
CA THR A 833 47.73 22.76 -16.02
C THR A 833 48.02 22.61 -17.51
N PHE A 834 47.03 22.20 -18.31
CA PHE A 834 47.24 21.88 -19.72
C PHE A 834 46.49 22.80 -20.70
N GLY A 835 45.61 23.68 -20.22
CA GLY A 835 44.76 24.54 -21.06
C GLY A 835 43.68 23.75 -21.79
N TRP A 836 43.24 22.62 -21.24
CA TRP A 836 42.28 21.74 -21.91
C TRP A 836 40.87 22.34 -21.89
N LYS A 837 40.22 22.34 -23.06
CA LYS A 837 38.82 22.73 -23.26
C LYS A 837 37.86 21.60 -22.83
N GLN A 838 36.57 21.90 -22.77
CA GLN A 838 35.49 21.05 -22.24
C GLN A 838 35.50 19.62 -22.80
N THR A 839 35.69 19.44 -24.11
CA THR A 839 35.83 18.09 -24.70
C THR A 839 37.02 17.32 -24.12
N ALA A 840 38.19 17.95 -24.00
CA ALA A 840 39.39 17.31 -23.46
C ALA A 840 39.30 17.09 -21.93
N GLN A 841 38.58 17.96 -21.21
CA GLN A 841 38.25 17.77 -19.80
C GLN A 841 37.33 16.57 -19.58
N GLY A 842 36.40 16.26 -20.50
CA GLY A 842 35.60 15.04 -20.44
C GLY A 842 36.41 13.78 -20.76
N LEU A 843 37.33 13.86 -21.72
CA LEU A 843 38.17 12.73 -22.15
C LEU A 843 39.14 12.22 -21.08
N ILE A 844 39.53 13.05 -20.11
CA ILE A 844 40.48 12.64 -19.05
C ILE A 844 39.93 11.56 -18.11
N PHE A 845 38.61 11.36 -18.09
CA PHE A 845 37.99 10.29 -17.30
C PHE A 845 38.12 8.92 -17.96
N ILE A 846 38.36 8.84 -19.27
CA ILE A 846 38.51 7.57 -19.99
C ILE A 846 39.61 6.69 -19.36
N PRO A 847 40.84 7.18 -19.12
CA PRO A 847 41.88 6.36 -18.50
C PRO A 847 41.45 5.73 -17.17
N VAL A 848 40.83 6.48 -16.25
CA VAL A 848 40.39 5.94 -14.95
C VAL A 848 39.19 5.00 -15.08
N SER A 849 38.35 5.18 -16.10
CA SER A 849 37.15 4.36 -16.28
C SER A 849 37.36 3.08 -17.10
N VAL A 850 38.24 3.07 -18.09
CA VAL A 850 38.47 1.89 -18.97
C VAL A 850 38.75 0.58 -18.23
N PRO A 851 39.57 0.55 -17.16
CA PRO A 851 39.83 -0.67 -16.41
C PRO A 851 38.59 -1.34 -15.83
N HIS A 852 37.52 -0.59 -15.55
CA HIS A 852 36.26 -1.11 -15.03
C HIS A 852 35.42 -1.89 -16.05
N LEU A 853 35.81 -1.91 -17.34
CA LEU A 853 35.28 -2.90 -18.29
C LEU A 853 35.57 -4.34 -17.83
N LEU A 854 36.53 -4.50 -16.90
CA LEU A 854 36.87 -5.76 -16.25
C LEU A 854 36.07 -6.01 -14.96
N ASP A 855 35.16 -5.13 -14.55
CA ASP A 855 34.34 -5.32 -13.33
C ASP A 855 33.60 -6.68 -13.32
N PRO A 856 33.00 -7.17 -14.43
CA PRO A 856 32.41 -8.52 -14.48
C PRO A 856 33.45 -9.63 -14.24
N LEU A 857 34.66 -9.48 -14.79
CA LEU A 857 35.76 -10.44 -14.59
C LEU A 857 36.21 -10.47 -13.13
N PHE A 858 36.31 -9.31 -12.48
CA PHE A 858 36.66 -9.25 -11.05
C PHE A 858 35.54 -9.77 -10.15
N GLY A 859 34.29 -9.54 -10.53
CA GLY A 859 33.13 -10.21 -9.96
C GLY A 859 33.21 -11.73 -10.02
N TYR A 860 33.51 -12.28 -11.20
CA TYR A 860 33.72 -13.70 -11.42
C TYR A 860 34.92 -14.27 -10.62
N ILE A 861 36.04 -13.55 -10.56
CA ILE A 861 37.20 -13.94 -9.74
C ILE A 861 36.82 -14.01 -8.26
N ASN A 862 36.00 -13.08 -7.79
CA ASN A 862 35.49 -13.04 -6.43
C ASN A 862 34.54 -14.21 -6.11
N ASP A 863 33.73 -14.65 -7.09
CA ASP A 863 32.87 -15.84 -6.95
C ASP A 863 33.71 -17.13 -6.89
N LYS A 864 34.76 -17.21 -7.71
CA LYS A 864 35.65 -18.38 -7.77
C LYS A 864 36.58 -18.51 -6.56
N PHE A 865 37.04 -17.38 -6.02
CA PHE A 865 38.00 -17.33 -4.91
C PHE A 865 37.49 -16.49 -3.72
N PRO A 866 36.39 -16.88 -3.06
CA PRO A 866 35.76 -16.07 -2.01
C PRO A 866 36.68 -15.84 -0.80
N ARG A 867 37.61 -16.78 -0.53
CA ARG A 867 38.61 -16.66 0.55
C ARG A 867 39.70 -15.61 0.26
N ALA A 868 39.94 -15.29 -1.01
CA ALA A 868 40.96 -14.33 -1.42
C ALA A 868 40.46 -12.87 -1.35
N ARG A 869 39.13 -12.66 -1.19
CA ARG A 869 38.47 -11.35 -1.20
C ARG A 869 39.18 -10.29 -0.37
N ARG A 870 39.54 -10.60 0.87
CA ARG A 870 40.25 -9.66 1.78
C ARG A 870 41.60 -9.20 1.22
N PHE A 871 42.36 -10.11 0.61
CA PHE A 871 43.68 -9.82 0.06
C PHE A 871 43.58 -9.07 -1.26
N VAL A 872 42.55 -9.37 -2.07
CA VAL A 872 42.26 -8.63 -3.30
C VAL A 872 41.88 -7.18 -2.98
N VAL A 873 40.91 -6.96 -2.09
CA VAL A 873 40.46 -5.60 -1.72
C VAL A 873 41.57 -4.86 -0.96
N GLY A 874 42.16 -5.45 0.07
CA GLY A 874 43.24 -4.82 0.84
C GLY A 874 44.49 -4.54 0.00
N GLY A 875 44.85 -5.46 -0.90
CA GLY A 875 45.94 -5.27 -1.86
C GLY A 875 45.68 -4.14 -2.85
N ALA A 876 44.45 -4.01 -3.37
CA ALA A 876 44.06 -2.91 -4.23
C ALA A 876 44.12 -1.55 -3.51
N PHE A 877 43.67 -1.46 -2.25
CA PHE A 877 43.83 -0.25 -1.43
C PHE A 877 45.31 0.13 -1.21
N LEU A 878 46.18 -0.84 -0.90
CA LEU A 878 47.61 -0.60 -0.72
C LEU A 878 48.30 -0.19 -2.03
N THR A 879 47.90 -0.79 -3.15
CA THR A 879 48.46 -0.49 -4.49
C THR A 879 48.03 0.89 -4.97
N ALA A 880 46.85 1.37 -4.56
CA ALA A 880 46.38 2.71 -4.88
C ALA A 880 47.26 3.81 -4.25
N VAL A 881 47.86 3.55 -3.07
CA VAL A 881 48.68 4.54 -2.34
C VAL A 881 49.82 5.13 -3.19
N PRO A 882 50.77 4.33 -3.72
CA PRO A 882 51.84 4.88 -4.55
C PRO A 882 51.30 5.55 -5.81
N LEU A 883 50.19 5.07 -6.39
CA LEU A 883 49.62 5.64 -7.61
C LEU A 883 49.04 7.03 -7.39
N PHE A 884 48.25 7.22 -6.34
CA PHE A 884 47.75 8.54 -5.94
C PHE A 884 48.90 9.48 -5.55
N VAL A 885 49.90 8.99 -4.80
CA VAL A 885 51.08 9.81 -4.45
C VAL A 885 51.85 10.24 -5.70
N LEU A 886 51.97 9.39 -6.71
CA LEU A 886 52.69 9.70 -7.95
C LEU A 886 51.97 10.74 -8.82
N LEU A 887 50.67 10.96 -8.66
CA LEU A 887 49.95 12.05 -9.35
C LEU A 887 50.56 13.43 -9.06
N ARG A 888 51.22 13.60 -7.91
CA ARG A 888 51.94 14.85 -7.56
C ARG A 888 53.06 15.23 -8.53
N LEU A 889 53.56 14.26 -9.31
CA LEU A 889 54.64 14.47 -10.27
C LEU A 889 54.14 15.16 -11.55
N VAL A 890 52.82 15.23 -11.74
CA VAL A 890 52.19 15.94 -12.86
C VAL A 890 52.01 17.40 -12.47
N THR A 891 52.83 18.29 -13.02
CA THR A 891 52.89 19.71 -12.70
C THR A 891 53.07 20.63 -13.91
N THR A 892 53.47 20.11 -15.08
CA THR A 892 53.86 20.95 -16.23
C THR A 892 53.18 20.51 -17.52
N ASN A 893 52.87 21.47 -18.40
CA ASN A 893 52.28 21.20 -19.70
C ASN A 893 53.30 20.62 -20.70
N SER A 894 53.47 19.29 -20.67
CA SER A 894 54.24 18.56 -21.66
C SER A 894 53.56 17.25 -22.05
N MET A 895 53.89 16.71 -23.23
CA MET A 895 53.30 15.45 -23.69
C MET A 895 53.66 14.26 -22.79
N SER A 896 54.87 14.21 -22.25
CA SER A 896 55.27 13.16 -21.31
C SER A 896 54.44 13.19 -20.03
N GLN A 897 54.17 14.38 -19.48
CA GLN A 897 53.35 14.55 -18.27
C GLN A 897 51.88 14.18 -18.49
N LYS A 898 51.32 14.49 -19.66
CA LYS A 898 49.96 14.06 -20.05
C LYS A 898 49.86 12.54 -20.12
N VAL A 899 50.85 11.87 -20.70
CA VAL A 899 50.91 10.40 -20.76
C VAL A 899 51.04 9.81 -19.36
N VAL A 900 51.92 10.36 -18.51
CA VAL A 900 52.07 9.92 -17.12
C VAL A 900 50.76 10.03 -16.35
N LEU A 901 50.02 11.14 -16.50
CA LEU A 901 48.71 11.31 -15.89
C LEU A 901 47.73 10.21 -16.32
N CYS A 902 47.60 9.96 -17.64
CA CYS A 902 46.70 8.92 -18.14
C CYS A 902 47.08 7.53 -17.65
N VAL A 903 48.38 7.19 -17.62
CA VAL A 903 48.85 5.89 -17.11
C VAL A 903 48.54 5.73 -15.63
N LEU A 904 48.80 6.75 -14.80
CA LEU A 904 48.50 6.70 -13.37
C LEU A 904 47.00 6.60 -13.12
N LEU A 905 46.18 7.37 -13.85
CA LEU A 905 44.72 7.29 -13.77
C LEU A 905 44.20 5.90 -14.17
N ALA A 906 44.77 5.28 -15.21
CA ALA A 906 44.40 3.91 -15.59
C ALA A 906 44.80 2.86 -14.55
N LEU A 907 45.95 3.02 -13.89
CA LEU A 907 46.34 2.13 -12.80
C LEU A 907 45.45 2.34 -11.56
N ILE A 908 45.08 3.59 -11.25
CA ILE A 908 44.13 3.91 -10.18
C ILE A 908 42.77 3.30 -10.49
N GLY A 909 42.26 3.48 -11.72
CA GLY A 909 41.03 2.87 -12.19
C GLY A 909 41.03 1.35 -12.06
N LEU A 910 42.15 0.71 -12.41
CA LEU A 910 42.33 -0.72 -12.23
C LEU A 910 42.23 -1.11 -10.75
N CYS A 911 42.88 -0.37 -9.85
CA CYS A 911 42.73 -0.60 -8.41
C CYS A 911 41.27 -0.47 -7.97
N LEU A 912 40.55 0.58 -8.39
CA LEU A 912 39.15 0.81 -8.02
C LEU A 912 38.20 -0.28 -8.55
N ALA A 913 38.46 -0.81 -9.75
CA ALA A 913 37.72 -1.93 -10.35
C ALA A 913 37.80 -3.21 -9.49
N PHE A 914 38.93 -3.44 -8.79
CA PHE A 914 39.07 -4.54 -7.84
C PHE A 914 38.32 -4.32 -6.51
N LEU A 915 37.75 -3.14 -6.26
CA LEU A 915 37.14 -2.80 -4.97
C LEU A 915 35.61 -2.93 -4.99
N ILE A 916 34.93 -2.43 -6.02
CA ILE A 916 33.46 -2.26 -5.98
C ILE A 916 32.69 -3.60 -6.01
N PRO A 917 32.91 -4.52 -6.98
CA PRO A 917 32.14 -5.77 -7.03
C PRO A 917 32.30 -6.64 -5.77
N PRO A 918 33.51 -6.84 -5.21
CA PRO A 918 33.67 -7.63 -3.99
C PRO A 918 32.97 -7.05 -2.76
N LEU A 919 32.88 -5.72 -2.64
CA LEU A 919 32.17 -5.06 -1.53
C LEU A 919 30.65 -5.24 -1.63
N PHE A 920 30.10 -5.24 -2.85
CA PHE A 920 28.66 -5.49 -3.07
C PHE A 920 28.28 -6.92 -2.70
N VAL A 921 29.12 -7.90 -3.06
CA VAL A 921 28.91 -9.31 -2.71
C VAL A 921 29.10 -9.56 -1.20
N GLU A 922 30.05 -8.87 -0.56
CA GLU A 922 30.26 -8.98 0.88
C GLU A 922 29.02 -8.51 1.67
N ALA A 923 28.39 -7.41 1.26
CA ALA A 923 27.15 -6.94 1.88
C ALA A 923 26.04 -8.00 1.81
N SER A 924 25.87 -8.68 0.67
CA SER A 924 24.89 -9.78 0.54
C SER A 924 25.21 -10.95 1.46
N TYR A 925 26.50 -11.31 1.58
CA TYR A 925 26.93 -12.43 2.42
C TYR A 925 26.74 -12.15 3.90
N VAL A 926 26.96 -10.92 4.37
CA VAL A 926 26.71 -10.55 5.77
C VAL A 926 25.21 -10.65 6.10
N VAL A 927 24.32 -10.25 5.18
CA VAL A 927 22.87 -10.43 5.37
C VAL A 927 22.52 -11.91 5.45
N GLN A 928 23.03 -12.74 4.53
CA GLN A 928 22.78 -14.18 4.53
C GLN A 928 23.30 -14.86 5.80
N GLU A 929 24.47 -14.46 6.31
CA GLU A 929 25.06 -14.96 7.55
C GLU A 929 24.22 -14.56 8.76
N LYS A 930 23.80 -13.30 8.87
CA LYS A 930 22.97 -12.83 10.00
C LYS A 930 21.57 -13.43 9.99
N GLU A 931 21.01 -13.69 8.81
CA GLU A 931 19.75 -14.41 8.68
C GLU A 931 19.92 -15.90 9.02
N ALA A 932 21.10 -16.51 8.78
CA ALA A 932 21.39 -17.88 9.19
C ALA A 932 21.64 -18.01 10.71
N GLU A 933 22.37 -17.07 11.32
CA GLU A 933 22.62 -17.00 12.77
C GLU A 933 21.35 -16.71 13.57
N SER A 934 20.41 -15.95 12.99
CA SER A 934 19.15 -15.57 13.64
C SER A 934 18.03 -15.52 12.59
N PRO A 935 17.41 -16.68 12.27
CA PRO A 935 16.34 -16.76 11.29
C PRO A 935 15.19 -15.80 11.62
N GLY A 936 14.78 -14.97 10.65
CA GLY A 936 13.71 -14.00 10.81
C GLY A 936 14.12 -12.67 11.45
N VAL A 937 15.42 -12.44 11.75
CA VAL A 937 15.90 -11.19 12.36
C VAL A 937 15.61 -9.95 11.51
N PHE A 938 15.51 -10.12 10.18
CA PHE A 938 15.19 -9.04 9.24
C PHE A 938 13.73 -9.02 8.76
N GLY A 939 12.92 -10.04 9.09
CA GLY A 939 11.55 -10.20 8.57
C GLY A 939 11.49 -10.61 7.09
N LYS A 940 10.30 -10.95 6.56
CA LYS A 940 10.16 -11.45 5.18
C LYS A 940 10.28 -10.31 4.15
N GLY A 941 11.32 -10.37 3.29
CA GLY A 941 11.36 -9.67 1.98
C GLY A 941 12.02 -8.29 1.92
N GLY A 942 12.92 -7.92 2.83
CA GLY A 942 13.55 -6.58 2.81
C GLY A 942 15.01 -6.50 3.27
N ALA A 943 15.63 -7.63 3.64
CA ALA A 943 16.98 -7.63 4.21
C ALA A 943 18.06 -7.18 3.22
N MET A 944 17.98 -7.64 1.96
CA MET A 944 18.91 -7.25 0.89
C MET A 944 18.74 -5.79 0.50
N ALA A 945 17.51 -5.34 0.32
CA ALA A 945 17.21 -3.93 0.05
C ALA A 945 17.68 -3.03 1.21
N LEU A 946 17.53 -3.47 2.47
CA LEU A 946 18.05 -2.74 3.62
C LEU A 946 19.58 -2.64 3.61
N ALA A 947 20.28 -3.73 3.32
CA ALA A 947 21.75 -3.73 3.26
C ALA A 947 22.28 -2.86 2.12
N TYR A 948 21.70 -2.92 0.92
CA TYR A 948 22.07 -2.03 -0.18
C TYR A 948 21.68 -0.57 0.09
N GLY A 949 20.60 -0.33 0.85
CA GLY A 949 20.27 1.02 1.31
C GLY A 949 21.31 1.60 2.26
N ILE A 950 21.85 0.80 3.19
CA ILE A 950 22.94 1.22 4.10
C ILE A 950 24.25 1.38 3.31
N LEU A 951 24.55 0.48 2.37
CA LEU A 951 25.71 0.57 1.49
C LEU A 951 25.67 1.84 0.62
N ASN A 952 24.50 2.16 0.07
CA ASN A 952 24.25 3.41 -0.66
C ASN A 952 24.41 4.64 0.25
N SER A 953 24.05 4.55 1.53
CA SER A 953 24.28 5.62 2.49
C SER A 953 25.77 5.87 2.75
N ALA A 954 26.59 4.82 2.75
CA ALA A 954 28.06 4.97 2.84
C ALA A 954 28.65 5.63 1.59
N PHE A 955 28.17 5.27 0.41
CA PHE A 955 28.55 5.95 -0.83
C PHE A 955 28.13 7.42 -0.84
N ALA A 956 26.90 7.71 -0.38
CA ALA A 956 26.36 9.06 -0.25
C ALA A 956 27.24 9.91 0.66
N ALA A 957 27.57 9.41 1.86
CA ALA A 957 28.48 10.09 2.77
C ALA A 957 29.84 10.39 2.13
N GLY A 958 30.39 9.43 1.37
CA GLY A 958 31.65 9.62 0.66
C GLY A 958 31.56 10.68 -0.43
N SER A 959 30.45 10.72 -1.17
CA SER A 959 30.18 11.71 -2.22
C SER A 959 29.94 13.13 -1.71
N ILE A 960 29.59 13.27 -0.43
CA ILE A 960 29.57 14.58 0.26
C ILE A 960 31.00 14.98 0.61
N VAL A 961 31.77 14.08 1.22
CA VAL A 961 33.10 14.38 1.76
C VAL A 961 34.14 14.58 0.65
N GLY A 962 34.13 13.79 -0.42
CA GLY A 962 35.12 13.80 -1.48
C GLY A 962 35.30 15.17 -2.14
N PRO A 963 34.23 15.78 -2.69
CA PRO A 963 34.33 17.07 -3.36
C PRO A 963 34.88 18.18 -2.46
N PHE A 964 34.45 18.25 -1.19
CA PHE A 964 34.95 19.24 -0.24
C PHE A 964 36.40 18.97 0.17
N LEU A 965 36.75 17.72 0.48
CA LEU A 965 38.09 17.33 0.86
C LEU A 965 39.08 17.67 -0.25
N ALA A 966 38.80 17.23 -1.48
CA ALA A 966 39.70 17.44 -2.60
C ALA A 966 39.70 18.88 -3.08
N GLY A 967 38.53 19.51 -3.18
CA GLY A 967 38.37 20.89 -3.61
C GLY A 967 39.12 21.87 -2.71
N PHE A 968 38.87 21.84 -1.40
CA PHE A 968 39.51 22.75 -0.45
C PHE A 968 41.01 22.49 -0.27
N ILE A 969 41.46 21.23 -0.29
CA ILE A 969 42.90 20.94 -0.19
C ILE A 969 43.61 21.38 -1.47
N ARG A 970 43.01 21.19 -2.65
CA ARG A 970 43.60 21.66 -3.91
C ARG A 970 43.72 23.19 -3.91
N GLU A 971 42.69 23.89 -3.46
CA GLU A 971 42.68 25.37 -3.41
C GLU A 971 43.70 25.91 -2.40
N SER A 972 43.77 25.32 -1.20
CA SER A 972 44.64 25.81 -0.12
C SER A 972 46.09 25.34 -0.18
N ALA A 973 46.33 24.11 -0.66
CA ALA A 973 47.62 23.41 -0.56
C ALA A 973 48.07 22.72 -1.86
N GLY A 974 47.30 22.85 -2.94
CA GLY A 974 47.66 22.39 -4.28
C GLY A 974 47.39 20.90 -4.57
N TRP A 975 47.45 20.57 -5.87
CA TRP A 975 47.17 19.24 -6.42
C TRP A 975 47.97 18.10 -5.76
N GLY A 976 49.28 18.31 -5.58
CA GLY A 976 50.15 17.27 -5.02
C GLY A 976 49.81 16.90 -3.58
N THR A 977 49.39 17.88 -2.77
CA THR A 977 48.97 17.66 -1.37
C THR A 977 47.66 16.90 -1.32
N MET A 978 46.69 17.27 -2.16
CA MET A 978 45.40 16.58 -2.28
C MET A 978 45.60 15.10 -2.67
N ALA A 979 46.41 14.83 -3.69
CA ALA A 979 46.67 13.47 -4.13
C ALA A 979 47.36 12.61 -3.05
N TRP A 980 48.26 13.21 -2.27
CA TRP A 980 48.92 12.56 -1.14
C TRP A 980 47.92 12.22 0.00
N VAL A 981 47.00 13.13 0.31
CA VAL A 981 45.97 12.92 1.35
C VAL A 981 45.04 11.78 0.97
N ILE A 982 44.59 11.70 -0.29
CA ILE A 982 43.76 10.57 -0.77
C ILE A 982 44.55 9.25 -0.71
N GLY A 983 45.81 9.25 -1.14
CA GLY A 983 46.69 8.08 -1.04
C GLY A 983 46.87 7.59 0.41
N LEU A 984 47.07 8.50 1.36
CA LEU A 984 47.16 8.15 2.78
C LEU A 984 45.86 7.57 3.31
N LEU A 985 44.72 8.16 2.95
CA LEU A 985 43.39 7.70 3.34
C LEU A 985 43.13 6.26 2.87
N MET A 986 43.55 5.94 1.63
CA MET A 986 43.52 4.59 1.07
C MET A 986 44.41 3.62 1.87
N GLY A 987 45.66 4.02 2.15
CA GLY A 987 46.62 3.17 2.85
C GLY A 987 46.20 2.82 4.28
N VAL A 988 45.71 3.81 5.04
CA VAL A 988 45.20 3.60 6.40
C VAL A 988 43.99 2.68 6.39
N SER A 989 43.11 2.82 5.40
CA SER A 989 41.89 2.02 5.27
C SER A 989 42.15 0.56 4.89
N ALA A 990 43.31 0.23 4.30
CA ALA A 990 43.68 -1.14 4.00
C ALA A 990 43.82 -2.02 5.25
N ILE A 991 44.20 -1.44 6.39
CA ILE A 991 44.44 -2.16 7.66
C ILE A 991 43.16 -2.83 8.16
N PRO A 992 42.05 -2.12 8.44
CA PRO A 992 40.81 -2.77 8.88
C PRO A 992 40.25 -3.74 7.83
N ILE A 993 40.43 -3.45 6.53
CA ILE A 993 39.99 -4.32 5.44
C ILE A 993 40.69 -5.69 5.49
N LEU A 994 42.02 -5.71 5.61
CA LEU A 994 42.78 -6.97 5.68
C LEU A 994 42.45 -7.79 6.94
N LEU A 995 42.17 -7.10 8.05
CA LEU A 995 41.92 -7.74 9.35
C LEU A 995 40.50 -8.32 9.46
N TYR A 996 39.48 -7.69 8.86
CA TYR A 996 38.06 -7.99 9.15
C TYR A 996 37.18 -8.29 7.93
N LEU A 997 37.58 -7.97 6.69
CA LEU A 997 36.77 -8.28 5.50
C LEU A 997 36.67 -9.81 5.31
N GLY A 998 35.44 -10.34 5.19
CA GLY A 998 35.22 -11.79 5.22
C GLY A 998 35.41 -12.44 6.59
N GLY A 999 35.42 -11.64 7.68
CA GLY A 999 35.55 -12.08 9.07
C GLY A 999 36.94 -11.85 9.68
N PRO A 1000 37.07 -11.81 11.03
CA PRO A 1000 38.35 -11.57 11.71
C PRO A 1000 39.41 -12.60 11.32
N ILE A 1001 40.61 -12.14 10.93
CA ILE A 1001 41.69 -13.01 10.41
C ILE A 1001 42.16 -14.09 11.41
N TRP A 1002 41.92 -13.88 12.70
CA TRP A 1002 42.28 -14.79 13.78
C TRP A 1002 41.18 -15.80 14.17
N ARG A 1003 39.95 -15.70 13.61
CA ARG A 1003 38.91 -16.71 13.84
C ARG A 1003 38.94 -17.77 12.73
N PRO A 1004 39.05 -19.07 13.06
CA PRO A 1004 38.89 -20.13 12.06
C PRO A 1004 37.48 -20.05 11.46
N SER A 1005 37.34 -20.10 10.13
CA SER A 1005 36.00 -20.07 9.52
C SER A 1005 35.20 -21.31 9.94
N GLU A 1006 33.98 -21.13 10.45
CA GLU A 1006 33.15 -22.20 11.03
C GLU A 1006 32.76 -23.34 10.08
N ARG A 1007 33.09 -23.26 8.78
CA ARG A 1007 32.99 -24.41 7.85
C ARG A 1007 34.00 -25.54 8.11
N HIS A 1008 34.89 -25.40 9.10
CA HIS A 1008 35.76 -26.50 9.55
C HIS A 1008 35.08 -27.50 10.51
N ALA A 1009 33.86 -27.25 10.97
CA ALA A 1009 33.09 -28.22 11.75
C ALA A 1009 32.34 -29.24 10.86
N GLU A 1010 31.76 -28.80 9.74
CA GLU A 1010 30.93 -29.67 8.88
C GLU A 1010 31.75 -30.54 7.90
N SER A 1011 32.92 -30.10 7.45
CA SER A 1011 33.75 -30.95 6.56
C SER A 1011 34.48 -32.06 7.30
N ARG A 1012 34.76 -31.89 8.61
CA ARG A 1012 35.39 -32.93 9.44
C ARG A 1012 34.38 -33.89 10.04
N SER A 1013 33.13 -33.49 10.24
CA SER A 1013 32.07 -34.43 10.65
C SER A 1013 31.63 -35.33 9.50
N ALA A 1014 31.69 -34.86 8.25
CA ALA A 1014 31.41 -35.68 7.07
C ALA A 1014 32.52 -36.69 6.75
N GLU A 1015 33.79 -36.38 7.01
CA GLU A 1015 34.91 -37.34 6.86
C GLU A 1015 35.10 -38.28 8.08
N ALA A 1016 34.55 -37.93 9.25
CA ALA A 1016 34.57 -38.80 10.43
C ALA A 1016 33.35 -39.73 10.53
N ALA A 1017 32.36 -39.58 9.65
CA ALA A 1017 31.14 -40.39 9.56
C ALA A 1017 31.00 -41.14 8.23
N GLY A 1018 32.06 -41.16 7.41
CA GLY A 1018 32.16 -41.95 6.17
C GLY A 1018 32.95 -43.22 6.35
#